data_AF-A0A3S3BA68-F1
#
_entry.id   AF-A0A3S3BA68-F1
#
_cell.length_a   1.000
_cell.length_b   1.000
_cell.length_c   1.000
_cell.angle_alpha   90.00
_cell.angle_beta   90.00
_cell.angle_gamma   90.00
#
_symmetry.space_group_name_H-M   'P 1'
#
loop_
_entity.id
_entity.type
_entity.pdbx_description
1 polymer ?
#
loop_
_entity_poly.entity_id
_entity_poly.type
_entity_poly.pdbx_seq_one_letter_code
_entity_poly.pdbx_strand_id
1 'polypeptide(L)'
;MCATRPMILIIDEFGKNLEAFAESGHLGDPYLLQELAELTQGDDALPLVIITMQHLSFDEYVQETSAARRREWSKVQGRFQDIPYVETPSQSRRLIVGSLERTTPKLDKAADKWITANSTTFEHLGLRDLVEDARDAIPLHPLTLAVLPDLCTRYGQNERTLFSFMAGTEPLAVPAFLDSSEWNPSQPVPLLGLDRVYDYFLDSAGSMIGVSETASRWMEIETRIRDTVGLTSAELRALKSIGVLNLVSSGGSVRASRPMLEFALLTGQDGSSTLDEVGTVLTSLEDRGLIVYRTFSDEYRVWQGSDYDLRRAIAGAKRQCATKDLATLLNEVTPLEPAVAGRHSQRNGVLRIFEQKFSNLTPADFQAPDAAWDGAVLYATAHPSEELLELASGGKPIVVITPNDLAAVEEAALEAAALQLALHSAEDENVDWVAKRELAERTAAAQQQLRSLVGSAWNSRASWVLAGYDGELAPKTGLSAVLSEVSDRAYTDTPRVSNEMIARRELTSQGAKARRVLMEAMLAKGGEQSFGIEGYGPERAIYDALFRSTGMHRESSEGVWEIQAPSDTQWKAVWQTIDSVFKDARTTRTNLLEVTRRLTEPPIGLKEGVIPLLVATNLVVNANEIALYEHGSLVLSLDDAVAERLTRNPVHFTVRNTGTDSGSRRIVVNALIARLKIKAGSQQPTFLNVATALFRELRLLPPYAQKTKSAISADALEVRSAFHAASEPDVLVFETLPQVLGMKPFPAIGNGNQVDAGKYADRLAEVILELKGAYDALLDDIKSHLIDATALTGTVSELTLSETRKLLAGQAANLDGGILEPRLKAFVGALARPLEDRAWLENVAMVVSEGHAPRVWNDDMANRFSLRISEVGGTMRRVQAVLYDRRAADAEPDGFAISRMTLTHPDGTERTELLSITERQRESIDAHFEPLLAQLGEVWGSRTKACRMLMARLALEETDTSSALHGEHRKDIHHG
;
A
#
# COMPACT_ATOMS: atom_id res chain seq x y z
N MET A 1 -57.68 19.03 -24.41
CA MET A 1 -58.51 17.82 -24.60
C MET A 1 -59.14 17.36 -23.29
N CYS A 2 -58.39 17.27 -22.18
CA CYS A 2 -58.94 16.90 -20.87
C CYS A 2 -60.07 17.83 -20.37
N ALA A 3 -60.11 19.08 -20.83
CA ALA A 3 -61.18 20.03 -20.52
C ALA A 3 -62.57 19.63 -21.08
N THR A 4 -62.63 18.72 -22.06
CA THR A 4 -63.90 18.30 -22.70
C THR A 4 -64.25 16.84 -22.44
N ARG A 5 -63.27 15.96 -22.21
CA ARG A 5 -63.46 14.52 -21.93
C ARG A 5 -62.29 13.94 -21.12
N PRO A 6 -62.51 12.88 -20.32
CA PRO A 6 -61.43 12.10 -19.75
C PRO A 6 -60.51 11.52 -20.83
N MET A 7 -59.21 11.47 -20.56
CA MET A 7 -58.19 10.98 -21.48
C MET A 7 -57.32 9.91 -20.86
N ILE A 8 -56.86 8.97 -21.69
CA ILE A 8 -55.80 8.01 -21.35
C ILE A 8 -54.68 8.22 -22.36
N LEU A 9 -53.47 8.50 -21.87
CA LEU A 9 -52.24 8.60 -22.65
C LEU A 9 -51.41 7.34 -22.40
N ILE A 10 -51.25 6.50 -23.43
CA ILE A 10 -50.45 5.28 -23.37
C ILE A 10 -49.16 5.54 -24.15
N ILE A 11 -48.02 5.32 -23.50
CA ILE A 11 -46.69 5.46 -24.08
C ILE A 11 -46.05 4.08 -24.06
N ASP A 12 -46.00 3.46 -25.23
CA ASP A 12 -45.33 2.18 -25.43
C ASP A 12 -43.82 2.37 -25.63
N GLU A 13 -43.02 1.33 -25.37
CA GLU A 13 -41.57 1.34 -25.55
C GLU A 13 -40.88 2.50 -24.82
N PHE A 14 -41.41 2.85 -23.65
CA PHE A 14 -40.96 4.00 -22.88
C PHE A 14 -39.49 3.86 -22.45
N GLY A 15 -39.01 2.62 -22.25
CA GLY A 15 -37.61 2.30 -21.97
C GLY A 15 -36.61 2.96 -22.94
N LYS A 16 -36.92 3.06 -24.24
CA LYS A 16 -36.05 3.72 -25.22
C LYS A 16 -35.89 5.21 -24.98
N ASN A 17 -36.93 5.86 -24.44
CA ASN A 17 -36.85 7.26 -24.04
C ASN A 17 -35.94 7.41 -22.80
N LEU A 18 -35.91 6.39 -21.92
CA LEU A 18 -35.03 6.36 -20.75
C LEU A 18 -33.57 6.11 -21.14
N GLU A 19 -33.33 5.17 -22.07
CA GLU A 19 -32.01 4.92 -22.66
C GLU A 19 -31.47 6.18 -23.36
N ALA A 20 -32.29 6.82 -24.21
CA ALA A 20 -31.91 8.06 -24.87
C ALA A 20 -31.60 9.19 -23.86
N PHE A 21 -32.32 9.25 -22.74
CA PHE A 21 -32.02 10.17 -21.64
C PHE A 21 -30.69 9.85 -20.95
N ALA A 22 -30.39 8.57 -20.72
CA ALA A 22 -29.12 8.13 -20.14
C ALA A 22 -27.93 8.50 -21.04
N GLU A 23 -28.07 8.30 -22.36
CA GLU A 23 -27.02 8.54 -23.35
C GLU A 23 -26.80 10.03 -23.71
N SER A 24 -27.84 10.86 -23.67
CA SER A 24 -27.84 12.23 -24.21
C SER A 24 -27.04 13.28 -23.42
N GLY A 25 -26.31 12.89 -22.36
CA GLY A 25 -25.49 13.84 -21.62
C GLY A 25 -26.33 15.02 -21.10
N HIS A 26 -25.81 16.25 -21.13
CA HIS A 26 -26.47 17.44 -20.54
C HIS A 26 -27.74 17.93 -21.27
N LEU A 27 -28.15 17.26 -22.36
CA LEU A 27 -29.29 17.67 -23.19
C LEU A 27 -30.61 16.95 -22.82
N GLY A 28 -30.54 15.85 -22.05
CA GLY A 28 -31.73 15.17 -21.56
C GLY A 28 -32.30 15.87 -20.31
N ASP A 29 -33.60 16.15 -20.31
CA ASP A 29 -34.33 16.74 -19.17
C ASP A 29 -35.61 15.94 -18.87
N PRO A 30 -35.75 15.32 -17.66
CA PRO A 30 -36.96 14.60 -17.28
C PRO A 30 -38.15 15.49 -16.94
N TYR A 31 -37.97 16.82 -16.90
CA TYR A 31 -38.95 17.76 -16.37
C TYR A 31 -40.34 17.66 -17.03
N LEU A 32 -40.41 17.36 -18.33
CA LEU A 32 -41.70 17.17 -19.01
C LEU A 32 -42.53 16.02 -18.42
N LEU A 33 -41.89 14.92 -18.02
CA LEU A 33 -42.58 13.79 -17.38
C LEU A 33 -43.06 14.14 -15.98
N GLN A 34 -42.29 14.97 -15.27
CA GLN A 34 -42.71 15.51 -13.99
C GLN A 34 -43.96 16.39 -14.16
N GLU A 35 -43.96 17.32 -15.12
CA GLU A 35 -45.11 18.20 -15.37
C GLU A 35 -46.35 17.38 -15.74
N LEU A 36 -46.19 16.37 -16.59
CA LEU A 36 -47.29 15.48 -16.97
C LEU A 36 -47.85 14.69 -15.78
N ALA A 37 -47.00 14.20 -14.88
CA ALA A 37 -47.42 13.51 -13.67
C ALA A 37 -48.10 14.45 -12.67
N GLU A 38 -47.66 15.71 -12.57
CA GLU A 38 -48.30 16.72 -11.71
C GLU A 38 -49.70 17.09 -12.18
N LEU A 39 -49.94 17.10 -13.50
CA LEU A 39 -51.26 17.38 -14.08
C LEU A 39 -52.32 16.31 -13.77
N THR A 40 -51.92 15.12 -13.30
CA THR A 40 -52.83 14.02 -12.95
C THR A 40 -53.06 13.87 -11.45
N GLN A 41 -52.46 14.73 -10.61
CA GLN A 41 -52.47 14.61 -9.15
C GLN A 41 -52.98 15.89 -8.46
N GLY A 42 -53.64 15.73 -7.30
CA GLY A 42 -54.15 16.82 -6.48
C GLY A 42 -55.61 17.22 -6.75
N ASP A 43 -56.10 18.24 -6.04
CA ASP A 43 -57.51 18.68 -6.07
C ASP A 43 -57.91 19.29 -7.42
N ASP A 44 -56.94 19.83 -8.18
CA ASP A 44 -57.11 20.40 -9.52
C ASP A 44 -56.69 19.42 -10.65
N ALA A 45 -56.56 18.13 -10.35
CA ALA A 45 -56.10 17.12 -11.31
C ALA A 45 -56.99 17.10 -12.57
N LEU A 46 -56.34 17.06 -13.74
CA LEU A 46 -57.05 16.81 -14.99
C LEU A 46 -57.56 15.37 -15.02
N PRO A 47 -58.68 15.09 -15.71
CA PRO A 47 -59.16 13.72 -15.92
C PRO A 47 -58.28 13.02 -16.97
N LEU A 48 -57.01 12.79 -16.63
CA LEU A 48 -55.96 12.25 -17.47
C LEU A 48 -55.31 11.08 -16.72
N VAL A 49 -55.25 9.92 -17.38
CA VAL A 49 -54.48 8.76 -16.92
C VAL A 49 -53.29 8.58 -17.86
N ILE A 50 -52.09 8.42 -17.30
CA ILE A 50 -50.86 8.19 -18.07
C ILE A 50 -50.38 6.78 -17.76
N ILE A 51 -50.12 5.99 -18.80
CA ILE A 51 -49.62 4.62 -18.71
C ILE A 51 -48.34 4.53 -19.55
N THR A 52 -47.24 4.13 -18.94
CA THR A 52 -45.96 3.88 -19.61
C THR A 52 -45.66 2.39 -19.60
N MET A 53 -45.17 1.84 -20.72
CA MET A 53 -44.83 0.42 -20.86
C MET A 53 -43.33 0.27 -21.18
N GLN A 54 -42.63 -0.62 -20.48
CA GLN A 54 -41.17 -0.79 -20.55
C GLN A 54 -40.74 -2.19 -20.07
N HIS A 55 -39.51 -2.61 -20.41
CA HIS A 55 -39.01 -3.97 -20.14
C HIS A 55 -38.27 -4.13 -18.81
N LEU A 56 -37.55 -3.09 -18.37
CA LEU A 56 -36.86 -3.06 -17.09
C LEU A 56 -37.54 -2.08 -16.14
N SER A 57 -37.22 -2.20 -14.85
CA SER A 57 -37.64 -1.19 -13.89
C SER A 57 -37.00 0.17 -14.19
N PHE A 58 -37.63 1.24 -13.73
CA PHE A 58 -37.14 2.61 -13.92
C PHE A 58 -35.68 2.81 -13.48
N ASP A 59 -35.26 2.14 -12.41
CA ASP A 59 -33.91 2.25 -11.82
C ASP A 59 -32.83 1.53 -12.63
N GLU A 60 -33.19 0.44 -13.31
CA GLU A 60 -32.26 -0.39 -14.08
C GLU A 60 -31.76 0.33 -15.34
N TYR A 61 -32.59 1.17 -15.95
CA TYR A 61 -32.21 1.96 -17.13
C TYR A 61 -31.19 3.10 -16.83
N VAL A 62 -30.96 3.46 -15.56
CA VAL A 62 -30.16 4.64 -15.17
C VAL A 62 -28.94 4.28 -14.31
N GLN A 63 -28.62 2.99 -14.15
CA GLN A 63 -27.51 2.52 -13.30
C GLN A 63 -26.14 3.06 -13.71
N GLU A 64 -25.87 3.21 -15.01
CA GLU A 64 -24.56 3.70 -15.52
C GLU A 64 -24.42 5.22 -15.48
N THR A 65 -25.43 5.95 -14.99
CA THR A 65 -25.43 7.42 -14.97
C THR A 65 -24.89 7.99 -13.64
N SER A 66 -24.38 9.23 -13.66
CA SER A 66 -23.90 9.95 -12.47
C SER A 66 -24.91 10.00 -11.31
N ALA A 67 -24.41 10.01 -10.06
CA ALA A 67 -25.23 10.01 -8.85
C ALA A 67 -26.16 11.22 -8.68
N ALA A 68 -25.88 12.34 -9.35
CA ALA A 68 -26.76 13.52 -9.36
C ALA A 68 -28.00 13.30 -10.24
N ARG A 69 -27.83 12.69 -11.42
CA ARG A 69 -28.96 12.35 -12.30
C ARG A 69 -29.82 11.23 -11.75
N ARG A 70 -29.23 10.20 -11.12
CA ARG A 70 -30.04 9.19 -10.43
C ARG A 70 -30.96 9.81 -9.37
N ARG A 71 -30.48 10.85 -8.67
CA ARG A 71 -31.30 11.60 -7.71
C ARG A 71 -32.41 12.43 -8.36
N GLU A 72 -32.13 13.14 -9.44
CA GLU A 72 -33.18 13.86 -10.19
C GLU A 72 -34.22 12.90 -10.78
N TRP A 73 -33.77 11.74 -11.25
CA TRP A 73 -34.61 10.72 -11.85
C TRP A 73 -35.50 10.00 -10.83
N SER A 74 -34.95 9.66 -9.67
CA SER A 74 -35.71 9.03 -8.56
C SER A 74 -36.86 9.93 -8.06
N LYS A 75 -36.73 11.27 -8.15
CA LYS A 75 -37.84 12.19 -7.86
C LYS A 75 -38.99 12.08 -8.84
N VAL A 76 -38.70 11.82 -10.12
CA VAL A 76 -39.73 11.67 -11.16
C VAL A 76 -40.36 10.29 -11.05
N GLN A 77 -39.56 9.22 -10.88
CA GLN A 77 -40.05 7.86 -10.64
C GLN A 77 -41.03 7.81 -9.46
N GLY A 78 -40.73 8.50 -8.35
CA GLY A 78 -41.62 8.53 -7.17
C GLY A 78 -43.03 9.09 -7.42
N ARG A 79 -43.30 9.65 -8.60
CA ARG A 79 -44.62 10.16 -9.03
C ARG A 79 -45.39 9.17 -9.89
N PHE A 80 -44.76 8.08 -10.31
CA PHE A 80 -45.37 6.97 -11.03
C PHE A 80 -45.54 5.78 -10.09
N GLN A 81 -46.54 4.94 -10.38
CA GLN A 81 -46.73 3.67 -9.71
C GLN A 81 -46.20 2.56 -10.61
N ASP A 82 -45.15 1.88 -10.17
CA ASP A 82 -44.63 0.70 -10.86
C ASP A 82 -45.58 -0.48 -10.61
N ILE A 83 -46.18 -0.97 -11.71
CA ILE A 83 -47.01 -2.17 -11.71
C ILE A 83 -46.19 -3.28 -12.39
N PRO A 84 -45.58 -4.20 -11.63
CA PRO A 84 -44.83 -5.29 -12.25
C PRO A 84 -45.79 -6.18 -13.03
N TYR A 85 -45.51 -6.36 -14.32
CA TYR A 85 -46.21 -7.35 -15.13
C TYR A 85 -45.56 -8.72 -14.90
N VAL A 86 -46.20 -9.52 -14.04
CA VAL A 86 -45.83 -10.92 -13.84
C VAL A 86 -46.79 -11.76 -14.66
N GLU A 87 -46.31 -12.31 -15.77
CA GLU A 87 -47.09 -13.26 -16.56
C GLU A 87 -47.28 -14.54 -15.75
N THR A 88 -48.53 -14.85 -15.39
CA THR A 88 -48.85 -16.10 -14.70
C THR A 88 -49.29 -17.17 -15.71
N PRO A 89 -48.96 -18.46 -15.49
CA PRO A 89 -49.43 -19.54 -16.37
C PRO A 89 -50.95 -19.56 -16.56
N SER A 90 -51.72 -19.08 -15.58
CA SER A 90 -53.18 -18.98 -15.67
C SER A 90 -53.65 -17.93 -16.69
N GLN A 91 -52.94 -16.82 -16.83
CA GLN A 91 -53.27 -15.79 -17.81
C GLN A 91 -52.91 -16.25 -19.23
N SER A 92 -51.75 -16.88 -19.40
CA SER A 92 -51.35 -17.43 -20.71
C SER A 92 -52.33 -18.50 -21.19
N ARG A 93 -52.86 -19.35 -20.30
CA ARG A 93 -53.94 -20.30 -20.64
C ARG A 93 -55.22 -19.62 -21.12
N ARG A 94 -55.64 -18.53 -20.47
CA ARG A 94 -56.81 -17.76 -20.92
C ARG A 94 -56.60 -17.12 -22.28
N LEU A 95 -55.38 -16.69 -22.60
CA LEU A 95 -55.02 -16.22 -23.94
C LEU A 95 -55.13 -17.33 -24.98
N ILE A 96 -54.63 -18.53 -24.67
CA ILE A 96 -54.76 -19.73 -25.52
C ILE A 96 -56.24 -20.02 -25.80
N VAL A 97 -57.06 -20.07 -24.76
CA VAL A 97 -58.52 -20.31 -24.89
C VAL A 97 -59.17 -19.20 -25.71
N GLY A 98 -58.82 -17.94 -25.45
CA GLY A 98 -59.37 -16.78 -26.17
C GLY A 98 -59.00 -16.73 -27.66
N SER A 99 -57.92 -17.40 -28.07
CA SER A 99 -57.54 -17.51 -29.49
C SER A 99 -58.36 -18.54 -30.29
N LEU A 100 -59.11 -19.42 -29.61
CA LEU A 100 -59.89 -20.47 -30.25
C LEU A 100 -61.34 -20.00 -30.48
N GLU A 101 -61.74 -19.92 -31.74
CA GLU A 101 -63.14 -19.63 -32.10
C GLU A 101 -63.95 -20.93 -32.26
N ARG A 102 -65.07 -21.03 -31.52
CA ARG A 102 -65.97 -22.19 -31.57
C ARG A 102 -67.26 -21.86 -32.29
N THR A 103 -67.53 -22.58 -33.37
CA THR A 103 -68.66 -22.31 -34.26
C THR A 103 -69.78 -23.37 -34.21
N THR A 104 -69.61 -24.49 -33.49
CA THR A 104 -70.54 -25.62 -33.50
C THR A 104 -70.94 -26.13 -32.10
N PRO A 105 -72.25 -26.13 -31.75
CA PRO A 105 -72.75 -26.67 -30.48
C PRO A 105 -72.50 -28.17 -30.26
N LYS A 106 -72.11 -28.91 -31.31
CA LYS A 106 -71.81 -30.35 -31.20
C LYS A 106 -70.46 -30.58 -30.52
N LEU A 107 -69.48 -29.72 -30.78
CA LEU A 107 -68.16 -29.80 -30.15
C LEU A 107 -68.23 -29.46 -28.67
N ASP A 108 -69.04 -28.47 -28.28
CA ASP A 108 -69.25 -28.13 -26.86
C ASP A 108 -69.81 -29.31 -26.07
N LYS A 109 -70.83 -30.01 -26.60
CA LYS A 109 -71.38 -31.22 -25.95
C LYS A 109 -70.35 -32.34 -25.83
N ALA A 110 -69.47 -32.48 -26.82
CA ALA A 110 -68.41 -33.49 -26.80
C ALA A 110 -67.31 -33.12 -25.80
N ALA A 111 -66.95 -31.83 -25.71
CA ALA A 111 -66.04 -31.28 -24.71
C ALA A 111 -66.59 -31.47 -23.30
N ASP A 112 -67.85 -31.13 -23.05
CA ASP A 112 -68.54 -31.34 -21.76
C ASP A 112 -68.51 -32.81 -21.34
N LYS A 113 -68.81 -33.71 -22.29
CA LYS A 113 -68.78 -35.15 -22.05
C LYS A 113 -67.37 -35.64 -21.73
N TRP A 114 -66.35 -35.14 -22.44
CA TRP A 114 -64.96 -35.53 -22.22
C TRP A 114 -64.43 -35.05 -20.86
N ILE A 115 -64.71 -33.80 -20.48
CA ILE A 115 -64.34 -33.25 -19.18
C ILE A 115 -65.03 -34.00 -18.04
N THR A 116 -66.33 -34.28 -18.18
CA THR A 116 -67.09 -35.05 -17.18
C THR A 116 -66.55 -36.47 -17.02
N ALA A 117 -66.15 -37.13 -18.12
CA ALA A 117 -65.58 -38.48 -18.09
C ALA A 117 -64.20 -38.53 -17.41
N ASN A 118 -63.46 -37.41 -17.37
CA ASN A 118 -62.11 -37.33 -16.82
C ASN A 118 -62.03 -36.53 -15.50
N SER A 119 -63.17 -36.13 -14.91
CA SER A 119 -63.17 -35.24 -13.74
C SER A 119 -62.41 -35.83 -12.56
N THR A 120 -62.57 -37.13 -12.29
CA THR A 120 -61.82 -37.85 -11.24
C THR A 120 -60.32 -37.88 -11.51
N THR A 121 -59.92 -38.00 -12.77
CA THR A 121 -58.52 -37.93 -13.21
C THR A 121 -57.92 -36.55 -12.95
N PHE A 122 -58.64 -35.48 -13.27
CA PHE A 122 -58.22 -34.10 -12.94
C PHE A 122 -58.01 -33.91 -11.44
N GLU A 123 -58.90 -34.45 -10.61
CA GLU A 123 -58.77 -34.38 -9.16
C GLU A 123 -57.55 -35.16 -8.64
N HIS A 124 -57.36 -36.40 -9.10
CA HIS A 124 -56.26 -37.26 -8.68
C HIS A 124 -54.89 -36.72 -9.12
N LEU A 125 -54.81 -36.08 -10.27
CA LEU A 125 -53.57 -35.49 -10.80
C LEU A 125 -53.29 -34.08 -10.25
N GLY A 126 -54.18 -33.52 -9.42
CA GLY A 126 -54.01 -32.15 -8.91
C GLY A 126 -54.09 -31.09 -10.02
N LEU A 127 -54.97 -31.29 -11.01
CA LEU A 127 -55.17 -30.43 -12.18
C LEU A 127 -56.55 -29.72 -12.15
N ARG A 128 -57.17 -29.57 -10.98
CA ARG A 128 -58.50 -28.96 -10.82
C ARG A 128 -58.58 -27.56 -11.44
N ASP A 129 -57.52 -26.76 -11.29
CA ASP A 129 -57.45 -25.37 -11.78
C ASP A 129 -57.40 -25.28 -13.32
N LEU A 130 -57.23 -26.40 -14.02
CA LEU A 130 -57.27 -26.46 -15.49
C LEU A 130 -58.65 -26.78 -16.04
N VAL A 131 -59.60 -27.26 -15.23
CA VAL A 131 -60.85 -27.86 -15.74
C VAL A 131 -61.68 -26.87 -16.55
N GLU A 132 -61.81 -25.63 -16.07
CA GLU A 132 -62.58 -24.57 -16.75
C GLU A 132 -61.91 -24.20 -18.08
N ASP A 133 -60.60 -23.89 -18.06
CA ASP A 133 -59.86 -23.52 -19.27
C ASP A 133 -59.78 -24.71 -20.26
N ALA A 134 -59.63 -25.95 -19.78
CA ALA A 134 -59.47 -27.15 -20.59
C ALA A 134 -60.73 -27.49 -21.37
N ARG A 135 -61.91 -27.28 -20.79
CA ARG A 135 -63.18 -27.44 -21.48
C ARG A 135 -63.22 -26.59 -22.74
N ASP A 136 -62.79 -25.34 -22.64
CA ASP A 136 -62.86 -24.35 -23.71
C ASP A 136 -61.64 -24.40 -24.65
N ALA A 137 -60.53 -25.01 -24.21
CA ALA A 137 -59.33 -25.24 -25.01
C ALA A 137 -59.41 -26.45 -25.95
N ILE A 138 -60.39 -27.36 -25.80
CA ILE A 138 -60.58 -28.48 -26.75
C ILE A 138 -60.70 -27.93 -28.18
N PRO A 139 -59.90 -28.44 -29.15
CA PRO A 139 -59.23 -29.76 -29.17
C PRO A 139 -57.78 -29.82 -28.66
N LEU A 140 -57.30 -28.89 -27.83
CA LEU A 140 -56.03 -29.10 -27.11
C LEU A 140 -56.21 -30.11 -25.98
N HIS A 141 -55.27 -31.05 -25.83
CA HIS A 141 -55.26 -31.90 -24.65
C HIS A 141 -55.03 -31.04 -23.39
N PRO A 142 -55.66 -31.32 -22.24
CA PRO A 142 -55.46 -30.50 -21.03
C PRO A 142 -54.01 -30.41 -20.56
N LEU A 143 -53.21 -31.47 -20.78
CA LEU A 143 -51.77 -31.42 -20.51
C LEU A 143 -51.02 -30.52 -21.49
N THR A 144 -51.42 -30.45 -22.76
CA THR A 144 -50.88 -29.49 -23.72
C THR A 144 -51.14 -28.07 -23.24
N LEU A 145 -52.37 -27.77 -22.83
CA LEU A 145 -52.72 -26.48 -22.23
C LEU A 145 -51.91 -26.18 -20.96
N ALA A 146 -51.59 -27.20 -20.16
CA ALA A 146 -50.80 -27.05 -18.94
C ALA A 146 -49.33 -26.69 -19.21
N VAL A 147 -48.69 -27.35 -20.19
CA VAL A 147 -47.24 -27.22 -20.43
C VAL A 147 -46.85 -26.07 -21.34
N LEU A 148 -47.75 -25.62 -22.22
CA LEU A 148 -47.44 -24.59 -23.23
C LEU A 148 -46.88 -23.28 -22.66
N PRO A 149 -47.44 -22.69 -21.57
CA PRO A 149 -46.87 -21.49 -20.98
C PRO A 149 -45.41 -21.69 -20.55
N ASP A 150 -45.13 -22.75 -19.79
CA ASP A 150 -43.79 -23.04 -19.28
C ASP A 150 -42.79 -23.33 -20.41
N LEU A 151 -43.23 -24.03 -21.46
CA LEU A 151 -42.38 -24.28 -22.64
C LEU A 151 -42.04 -23.00 -23.39
N CYS A 152 -43.02 -22.11 -23.61
CA CYS A 152 -42.81 -20.85 -24.32
C CYS A 152 -41.88 -19.91 -23.54
N THR A 153 -41.99 -19.91 -22.21
CA THR A 153 -41.12 -19.11 -21.35
C THR A 153 -39.69 -19.64 -21.28
N ARG A 154 -39.51 -20.96 -21.22
CA ARG A 154 -38.18 -21.57 -21.04
C ARG A 154 -37.42 -21.82 -22.33
N TYR A 155 -38.13 -22.13 -23.41
CA TYR A 155 -37.55 -22.64 -24.66
C TYR A 155 -37.99 -21.85 -25.90
N GLY A 156 -38.77 -20.77 -25.74
CA GLY A 156 -39.24 -19.91 -26.81
C GLY A 156 -39.06 -18.42 -26.49
N GLN A 157 -39.78 -17.57 -27.23
CA GLN A 157 -39.83 -16.12 -27.02
C GLN A 157 -41.16 -15.73 -26.33
N ASN A 158 -41.51 -16.43 -25.25
CA ASN A 158 -42.76 -16.27 -24.49
C ASN A 158 -43.98 -16.25 -25.45
N GLU A 159 -44.81 -15.20 -25.35
CA GLU A 159 -46.04 -15.00 -26.12
C GLU A 159 -45.81 -15.10 -27.63
N ARG A 160 -44.66 -14.67 -28.17
CA ARG A 160 -44.41 -14.75 -29.62
C ARG A 160 -44.42 -16.19 -30.12
N THR A 161 -43.76 -17.10 -29.40
CA THR A 161 -43.78 -18.53 -29.73
C THR A 161 -45.16 -19.13 -29.50
N LEU A 162 -45.85 -18.70 -28.44
CA LEU A 162 -47.22 -19.14 -28.17
C LEU A 162 -48.19 -18.75 -29.30
N PHE A 163 -48.15 -17.51 -29.78
CA PHE A 163 -48.97 -17.03 -30.89
C PHE A 163 -48.61 -17.73 -32.20
N SER A 164 -47.33 -17.96 -32.49
CA SER A 164 -46.92 -18.75 -33.67
C SER A 164 -47.49 -20.17 -33.61
N PHE A 165 -47.47 -20.83 -32.46
CA PHE A 165 -48.04 -22.17 -32.32
C PHE A 165 -49.57 -22.18 -32.45
N MET A 166 -50.25 -21.22 -31.83
CA MET A 166 -51.72 -21.18 -31.76
C MET A 166 -52.38 -20.66 -33.04
N ALA A 167 -51.77 -19.68 -33.71
CA ALA A 167 -52.38 -18.96 -34.85
C ALA A 167 -51.48 -18.88 -36.09
N GLY A 168 -50.26 -19.41 -36.04
CA GLY A 168 -49.32 -19.38 -37.17
C GLY A 168 -49.68 -20.35 -38.29
N THR A 169 -49.12 -20.10 -39.47
CA THR A 169 -49.30 -20.92 -40.68
C THR A 169 -48.23 -22.01 -40.83
N GLU A 170 -47.45 -22.26 -39.78
CA GLU A 170 -46.33 -23.19 -39.79
C GLU A 170 -46.81 -24.65 -39.83
N PRO A 171 -46.05 -25.56 -40.47
CA PRO A 171 -46.28 -27.00 -40.33
C PRO A 171 -46.29 -27.37 -38.84
N LEU A 172 -47.19 -28.27 -38.42
CA LEU A 172 -47.37 -28.74 -37.04
C LEU A 172 -48.05 -27.78 -36.04
N ALA A 173 -48.24 -26.49 -36.37
CA ALA A 173 -49.02 -25.55 -35.56
C ALA A 173 -50.51 -25.97 -35.41
N VAL A 174 -51.23 -25.32 -34.50
CA VAL A 174 -52.65 -25.62 -34.21
C VAL A 174 -53.55 -25.47 -35.45
N PRO A 175 -53.44 -24.40 -36.27
CA PRO A 175 -54.28 -24.29 -37.47
C PRO A 175 -54.09 -25.47 -38.44
N ALA A 176 -52.84 -25.90 -38.65
CA ALA A 176 -52.55 -27.06 -39.49
C ALA A 176 -53.12 -28.38 -38.92
N PHE A 177 -53.25 -28.51 -37.59
CA PHE A 177 -53.94 -29.64 -36.96
C PHE A 177 -55.45 -29.58 -37.21
N LEU A 178 -56.06 -28.41 -37.04
CA LEU A 178 -57.49 -28.20 -37.25
C LEU A 178 -57.89 -28.46 -38.72
N ASP A 179 -57.10 -27.96 -39.67
CA ASP A 179 -57.35 -28.14 -41.11
C ASP A 179 -57.25 -29.60 -41.57
N SER A 180 -56.40 -30.39 -40.91
CA SER A 180 -56.19 -31.82 -41.24
C SER A 180 -57.05 -32.80 -40.45
N SER A 181 -57.83 -32.31 -39.48
CA SER A 181 -58.63 -33.15 -38.58
C SER A 181 -60.13 -33.10 -38.93
N GLU A 182 -60.64 -34.09 -39.65
CA GLU A 182 -62.08 -34.29 -39.81
C GLU A 182 -62.68 -35.01 -38.59
N TRP A 183 -63.73 -34.47 -37.97
CA TRP A 183 -64.37 -35.05 -36.78
C TRP A 183 -65.89 -35.26 -36.94
N ASN A 184 -66.36 -36.43 -36.47
CA ASN A 184 -67.78 -36.77 -36.36
C ASN A 184 -68.18 -36.94 -34.88
N PRO A 185 -69.33 -36.41 -34.43
CA PRO A 185 -69.86 -36.59 -33.06
C PRO A 185 -69.92 -38.03 -32.54
N SER A 186 -69.95 -39.04 -33.41
CA SER A 186 -69.94 -40.46 -33.03
C SER A 186 -68.56 -41.01 -32.66
N GLN A 187 -67.49 -40.22 -32.85
CA GLN A 187 -66.10 -40.58 -32.57
C GLN A 187 -65.54 -39.73 -31.41
N PRO A 188 -64.52 -40.23 -30.68
CA PRO A 188 -63.76 -39.42 -29.73
C PRO A 188 -63.25 -38.13 -30.38
N VAL A 189 -63.22 -37.04 -29.62
CA VAL A 189 -62.70 -35.76 -30.10
C VAL A 189 -61.20 -35.90 -30.35
N PRO A 190 -60.67 -35.46 -31.50
CA PRO A 190 -59.23 -35.42 -31.74
C PRO A 190 -58.59 -34.39 -30.79
N LEU A 191 -57.44 -34.73 -30.19
CA LEU A 191 -56.80 -33.97 -29.13
C LEU A 191 -55.34 -33.80 -29.51
N LEU A 192 -54.90 -32.54 -29.55
CA LEU A 192 -53.49 -32.24 -29.77
C LEU A 192 -52.71 -32.56 -28.49
N GLY A 193 -51.95 -33.65 -28.53
CA GLY A 193 -51.14 -34.17 -27.42
C GLY A 193 -49.73 -33.60 -27.34
N LEU A 194 -49.00 -34.01 -26.29
CA LEU A 194 -47.64 -33.55 -25.99
C LEU A 194 -46.61 -33.93 -27.06
N ASP A 195 -46.86 -35.01 -27.79
CA ASP A 195 -45.99 -35.49 -28.87
C ASP A 195 -45.92 -34.51 -30.04
N ARG A 196 -47.04 -33.85 -30.38
CA ARG A 196 -47.06 -32.82 -31.43
C ARG A 196 -46.48 -31.50 -30.95
N VAL A 197 -46.66 -31.18 -29.66
CA VAL A 197 -45.97 -30.05 -29.02
C VAL A 197 -44.46 -30.26 -29.11
N TYR A 198 -43.97 -31.45 -28.76
CA TYR A 198 -42.55 -31.79 -28.91
C TYR A 198 -42.05 -31.57 -30.35
N ASP A 199 -42.78 -32.07 -31.35
CA ASP A 199 -42.38 -31.96 -32.76
C ASP A 199 -42.37 -30.52 -33.29
N TYR A 200 -43.34 -29.69 -32.87
CA TYR A 200 -43.37 -28.28 -33.27
C TYR A 200 -42.17 -27.49 -32.71
N PHE A 201 -41.87 -27.68 -31.43
CA PHE A 201 -40.75 -26.99 -30.80
C PHE A 201 -39.39 -27.45 -31.37
N LEU A 202 -39.31 -28.66 -31.92
CA LEU A 202 -38.14 -29.19 -32.63
C LEU A 202 -37.80 -28.43 -33.93
N ASP A 203 -38.81 -28.09 -34.74
CA ASP A 203 -38.62 -27.39 -36.03
C ASP A 203 -38.31 -25.89 -35.83
N SER A 204 -38.85 -25.29 -34.76
CA SER A 204 -38.62 -23.87 -34.40
C SER A 204 -37.26 -23.62 -33.72
N ALA A 205 -36.67 -24.63 -33.05
CA ALA A 205 -35.48 -24.48 -32.21
C ALA A 205 -34.15 -24.42 -32.98
N GLY A 206 -34.10 -24.83 -34.26
CA GLY A 206 -32.90 -24.76 -35.08
C GLY A 206 -32.31 -23.34 -35.25
N SER A 207 -33.11 -22.30 -34.92
CA SER A 207 -32.74 -20.89 -35.00
C SER A 207 -32.44 -20.21 -33.64
N MET A 208 -32.71 -20.87 -32.50
CA MET A 208 -32.58 -20.28 -31.15
C MET A 208 -31.34 -20.74 -30.36
N ILE A 209 -30.24 -21.04 -31.05
CA ILE A 209 -29.01 -21.54 -30.41
C ILE A 209 -28.25 -20.38 -29.73
N GLY A 210 -28.48 -20.23 -28.42
CA GLY A 210 -27.78 -19.27 -27.55
C GLY A 210 -27.64 -19.76 -26.11
N VAL A 211 -26.42 -20.19 -25.75
CA VAL A 211 -25.77 -20.28 -24.42
C VAL A 211 -26.69 -20.27 -23.18
N SER A 212 -27.40 -21.37 -22.90
CA SER A 212 -28.07 -21.58 -21.60
C SER A 212 -28.03 -23.05 -21.16
N GLU A 213 -27.91 -23.27 -19.84
CA GLU A 213 -27.92 -24.59 -19.19
C GLU A 213 -29.22 -25.38 -19.48
N THR A 214 -30.30 -24.66 -19.82
CA THR A 214 -31.63 -25.21 -20.16
C THR A 214 -31.67 -25.83 -21.56
N ALA A 215 -30.86 -25.33 -22.50
CA ALA A 215 -30.72 -25.89 -23.84
C ALA A 215 -30.06 -27.28 -23.86
N SER A 216 -29.26 -27.61 -22.83
CA SER A 216 -28.55 -28.90 -22.73
C SER A 216 -29.51 -30.08 -22.49
N ARG A 217 -30.53 -29.92 -21.63
CA ARG A 217 -31.53 -30.96 -21.34
C ARG A 217 -32.46 -31.23 -22.52
N TRP A 218 -32.84 -30.17 -23.24
CA TRP A 218 -33.58 -30.31 -24.51
C TRP A 218 -32.75 -31.11 -25.52
N MET A 219 -31.48 -30.74 -25.72
CA MET A 219 -30.57 -31.44 -26.63
C MET A 219 -30.35 -32.90 -26.23
N GLU A 220 -30.29 -33.21 -24.93
CA GLU A 220 -30.17 -34.58 -24.40
C GLU A 220 -31.38 -35.43 -24.79
N ILE A 221 -32.60 -34.93 -24.53
CA ILE A 221 -33.85 -35.61 -24.87
C ILE A 221 -33.97 -35.78 -26.39
N GLU A 222 -33.65 -34.73 -27.14
CA GLU A 222 -33.70 -34.72 -28.60
C GLU A 222 -32.71 -35.72 -29.22
N THR A 223 -31.46 -35.69 -28.77
CA THR A 223 -30.42 -36.63 -29.22
C THR A 223 -30.80 -38.06 -28.87
N ARG A 224 -31.33 -38.31 -27.66
CA ARG A 224 -31.76 -39.65 -27.25
C ARG A 224 -32.91 -40.17 -28.10
N ILE A 225 -33.90 -39.34 -28.41
CA ILE A 225 -35.04 -39.71 -29.26
C ILE A 225 -34.60 -39.94 -30.70
N ARG A 226 -33.75 -39.06 -31.25
CA ARG A 226 -33.22 -39.14 -32.62
C ARG A 226 -32.33 -40.35 -32.86
N ASP A 227 -31.45 -40.67 -31.90
CA ASP A 227 -30.46 -41.74 -32.04
C ASP A 227 -31.07 -43.14 -31.74
N THR A 228 -32.33 -43.20 -31.31
CA THR A 228 -33.04 -44.45 -31.05
C THR A 228 -33.82 -44.91 -32.28
N VAL A 229 -33.40 -46.02 -32.89
CA VAL A 229 -34.08 -46.62 -34.05
C VAL A 229 -35.01 -47.76 -33.61
N GLY A 230 -36.09 -48.01 -34.36
CA GLY A 230 -36.98 -49.16 -34.15
C GLY A 230 -37.97 -49.00 -32.99
N LEU A 231 -38.44 -47.77 -32.73
CA LEU A 231 -39.56 -47.51 -31.83
C LEU A 231 -40.88 -47.69 -32.58
N THR A 232 -41.87 -48.30 -31.93
CA THR A 232 -43.27 -48.26 -32.38
C THR A 232 -43.83 -46.84 -32.25
N SER A 233 -44.94 -46.54 -32.94
CA SER A 233 -45.59 -45.23 -32.82
C SER A 233 -46.00 -44.89 -31.38
N ALA A 234 -46.47 -45.90 -30.62
CA ALA A 234 -46.84 -45.74 -29.23
C ALA A 234 -45.63 -45.48 -28.32
N GLU A 235 -44.51 -46.20 -28.51
CA GLU A 235 -43.26 -45.96 -27.79
C GLU A 235 -42.68 -44.58 -28.08
N LEU A 236 -42.69 -44.15 -29.35
CA LEU A 236 -42.21 -42.82 -29.74
C LEU A 236 -43.09 -41.71 -29.12
N ARG A 237 -44.42 -41.88 -29.16
CA ARG A 237 -45.37 -40.95 -28.54
C ARG A 237 -45.19 -40.85 -27.02
N ALA A 238 -44.99 -41.99 -26.35
CA ALA A 238 -44.70 -42.03 -24.92
C ALA A 238 -43.36 -41.35 -24.60
N LEU A 239 -42.31 -41.62 -25.36
CA LEU A 239 -40.98 -41.05 -25.15
C LEU A 239 -40.97 -39.53 -25.36
N LYS A 240 -41.65 -39.02 -26.40
CA LYS A 240 -41.85 -37.57 -26.62
C LYS A 240 -42.64 -36.92 -25.48
N SER A 241 -43.69 -37.58 -25.00
CA SER A 241 -44.51 -37.09 -23.89
C SER A 241 -43.71 -37.01 -22.58
N ILE A 242 -42.90 -38.03 -22.28
CA ILE A 242 -41.95 -38.02 -21.15
C ILE A 242 -40.93 -36.89 -21.32
N GLY A 243 -40.41 -36.71 -22.53
CA GLY A 243 -39.49 -35.62 -22.87
C GLY A 243 -40.07 -34.24 -22.55
N VAL A 244 -41.28 -33.95 -23.04
CA VAL A 244 -41.96 -32.66 -22.76
C VAL A 244 -42.21 -32.46 -21.27
N LEU A 245 -42.72 -33.47 -20.57
CA LEU A 245 -42.94 -33.39 -19.12
C LEU A 245 -41.63 -33.21 -18.33
N ASN A 246 -40.52 -33.81 -18.80
CA ASN A 246 -39.19 -33.62 -18.23
C ASN A 246 -38.63 -32.20 -18.42
N LEU A 247 -39.06 -31.48 -19.47
CA LEU A 247 -38.62 -30.11 -19.77
C LEU A 247 -39.33 -29.07 -18.90
N VAL A 248 -40.58 -29.33 -18.50
CA VAL A 248 -41.38 -28.42 -17.65
C VAL A 248 -41.32 -28.77 -16.16
N SER A 249 -40.94 -30.01 -15.80
CA SER A 249 -40.83 -30.48 -14.41
C SER A 249 -39.86 -29.61 -13.59
N SER A 250 -40.41 -28.83 -12.66
CA SER A 250 -39.66 -27.95 -11.75
C SER A 250 -40.26 -27.87 -10.34
N GLY A 251 -40.98 -28.93 -9.92
CA GLY A 251 -41.52 -29.08 -8.56
C GLY A 251 -43.04 -29.00 -8.42
N GLY A 252 -43.82 -29.02 -9.52
CA GLY A 252 -45.28 -28.99 -9.53
C GLY A 252 -45.96 -30.37 -9.75
N SER A 253 -47.29 -30.37 -9.91
CA SER A 253 -48.10 -31.57 -10.19
C SER A 253 -47.88 -32.15 -11.60
N VAL A 254 -47.45 -31.31 -12.57
CA VAL A 254 -47.18 -31.70 -13.96
C VAL A 254 -45.79 -32.32 -14.07
N ARG A 255 -45.70 -33.62 -13.74
CA ARG A 255 -44.49 -34.45 -13.87
C ARG A 255 -44.79 -35.73 -14.64
N ALA A 256 -43.76 -36.39 -15.16
CA ALA A 256 -43.89 -37.65 -15.91
C ALA A 256 -44.17 -38.87 -14.99
N SER A 257 -45.13 -38.76 -14.08
CA SER A 257 -45.58 -39.90 -13.26
C SER A 257 -46.39 -40.89 -14.10
N ARG A 258 -46.51 -42.13 -13.63
CA ARG A 258 -47.33 -43.14 -14.33
C ARG A 258 -48.77 -42.67 -14.58
N PRO A 259 -49.51 -42.14 -13.58
CA PRO A 259 -50.87 -41.65 -13.81
C PRO A 259 -50.95 -40.49 -14.81
N MET A 260 -49.92 -39.62 -14.84
CA MET A 260 -49.88 -38.50 -15.79
C MET A 260 -49.66 -38.97 -17.23
N LEU A 261 -48.78 -39.97 -17.42
CA LEU A 261 -48.51 -40.56 -18.74
C LEU A 261 -49.70 -41.38 -19.24
N GLU A 262 -50.38 -42.09 -18.35
CA GLU A 262 -51.66 -42.74 -18.67
C GLU A 262 -52.68 -41.69 -19.16
N PHE A 263 -52.81 -40.56 -18.47
CA PHE A 263 -53.69 -39.47 -18.91
C PHE A 263 -53.26 -38.83 -20.23
N ALA A 264 -51.95 -38.67 -20.49
CA ALA A 264 -51.43 -38.09 -21.73
C ALA A 264 -51.65 -38.99 -22.96
N LEU A 265 -51.60 -40.31 -22.77
CA LEU A 265 -51.59 -41.29 -23.86
C LEU A 265 -52.99 -41.87 -24.13
N LEU A 266 -53.87 -41.97 -23.13
CA LEU A 266 -55.24 -42.51 -23.23
C LEU A 266 -56.23 -41.52 -23.85
N THR A 267 -55.94 -41.10 -25.09
CA THR A 267 -56.73 -40.11 -25.84
C THR A 267 -57.87 -40.70 -26.68
N GLY A 268 -57.86 -42.02 -26.88
CA GLY A 268 -58.90 -42.75 -27.63
C GLY A 268 -58.88 -42.55 -29.16
N GLN A 269 -57.88 -41.85 -29.70
CA GLN A 269 -57.77 -41.49 -31.12
C GLN A 269 -57.12 -42.56 -32.00
N ASP A 270 -56.19 -43.34 -31.44
CA ASP A 270 -55.36 -44.28 -32.20
C ASP A 270 -55.81 -45.75 -32.04
N GLY A 271 -57.01 -45.96 -31.48
CA GLY A 271 -57.63 -47.28 -31.29
C GLY A 271 -56.94 -48.25 -30.32
N SER A 272 -55.83 -47.88 -29.66
CA SER A 272 -54.89 -48.86 -29.10
C SER A 272 -54.19 -48.43 -27.80
N SER A 273 -54.92 -47.98 -26.78
CA SER A 273 -54.31 -47.83 -25.46
C SER A 273 -55.30 -48.17 -24.35
N THR A 274 -55.16 -49.37 -23.81
CA THR A 274 -55.60 -49.71 -22.44
C THR A 274 -54.52 -49.32 -21.43
N LEU A 275 -54.86 -49.26 -20.14
CA LEU A 275 -53.86 -49.05 -19.09
C LEU A 275 -52.73 -50.09 -19.13
N ASP A 276 -53.05 -51.33 -19.53
CA ASP A 276 -52.07 -52.42 -19.68
C ASP A 276 -51.12 -52.21 -20.87
N GLU A 277 -51.63 -51.66 -21.97
CA GLU A 277 -50.81 -51.32 -23.15
C GLU A 277 -49.86 -50.16 -22.83
N VAL A 278 -50.31 -49.12 -22.10
CA VAL A 278 -49.43 -48.04 -21.64
C VAL A 278 -48.35 -48.59 -20.70
N GLY A 279 -48.73 -49.46 -19.76
CA GLY A 279 -47.78 -50.15 -18.88
C GLY A 279 -46.72 -50.94 -19.67
N THR A 280 -47.14 -51.69 -20.69
CA THR A 280 -46.25 -52.48 -21.56
C THR A 280 -45.27 -51.58 -22.34
N VAL A 281 -45.75 -50.43 -22.84
CA VAL A 281 -44.90 -49.44 -23.52
C VAL A 281 -43.86 -48.86 -22.56
N LEU A 282 -44.25 -48.48 -21.34
CA LEU A 282 -43.33 -47.93 -20.35
C LEU A 282 -42.29 -48.97 -19.92
N THR A 283 -42.69 -50.23 -19.68
CA THR A 283 -41.76 -51.32 -19.39
C THR A 283 -40.80 -51.58 -20.55
N SER A 284 -41.27 -51.60 -21.80
CA SER A 284 -40.40 -51.74 -22.98
C SER A 284 -39.35 -50.62 -23.06
N LEU A 285 -39.75 -49.36 -22.82
CA LEU A 285 -38.83 -48.22 -22.82
C LEU A 285 -37.81 -48.28 -21.67
N GLU A 286 -38.21 -48.77 -20.50
CA GLU A 286 -37.35 -48.98 -19.33
C GLU A 286 -36.36 -50.13 -19.54
N ASP A 287 -36.82 -51.29 -20.04
CA ASP A 287 -35.99 -52.45 -20.38
C ASP A 287 -34.94 -52.13 -21.45
N ARG A 288 -35.28 -51.23 -22.39
CA ARG A 288 -34.35 -50.71 -23.40
C ARG A 288 -33.40 -49.64 -22.88
N GLY A 289 -33.51 -49.24 -21.60
CA GLY A 289 -32.69 -48.21 -20.96
C GLY A 289 -32.89 -46.81 -21.54
N LEU A 290 -34.05 -46.54 -22.16
CA LEU A 290 -34.38 -45.23 -22.72
C LEU A 290 -34.93 -44.29 -21.66
N ILE A 291 -35.60 -44.85 -20.65
CA ILE A 291 -36.13 -44.14 -19.49
C ILE A 291 -35.75 -44.83 -18.19
N VAL A 292 -35.76 -44.08 -17.09
CA VAL A 292 -35.62 -44.61 -15.72
C VAL A 292 -36.76 -44.08 -14.85
N TYR A 293 -37.30 -44.93 -13.99
CA TYR A 293 -38.25 -44.50 -12.96
C TYR A 293 -37.55 -44.08 -11.67
N ARG A 294 -37.76 -42.84 -11.22
CA ARG A 294 -37.21 -42.30 -9.96
C ARG A 294 -38.23 -42.40 -8.83
N THR A 295 -38.05 -43.37 -7.93
CA THR A 295 -39.00 -43.65 -6.84
C THR A 295 -39.24 -42.47 -5.89
N PHE A 296 -38.21 -41.66 -5.59
CA PHE A 296 -38.33 -40.51 -4.68
C PHE A 296 -39.19 -39.38 -5.26
N SER A 297 -39.10 -39.16 -6.58
CA SER A 297 -39.77 -38.07 -7.28
C SER A 297 -41.05 -38.50 -7.99
N ASP A 298 -41.37 -39.81 -7.99
CA ASP A 298 -42.52 -40.39 -8.69
C ASP A 298 -42.62 -39.90 -10.14
N GLU A 299 -41.52 -40.06 -10.89
CA GLU A 299 -41.43 -39.64 -12.30
C GLU A 299 -40.53 -40.56 -13.13
N TYR A 300 -40.92 -40.76 -14.38
CA TYR A 300 -40.07 -41.31 -15.44
C TYR A 300 -39.20 -40.20 -16.02
N ARG A 301 -37.90 -40.46 -16.18
CA ARG A 301 -36.99 -39.56 -16.90
C ARG A 301 -36.35 -40.25 -18.08
N VAL A 302 -36.15 -39.50 -19.16
CA VAL A 302 -35.22 -39.90 -20.22
C VAL A 302 -33.82 -40.04 -19.60
N TRP A 303 -33.21 -41.21 -19.76
CA TRP A 303 -31.99 -41.62 -19.05
C TRP A 303 -30.75 -41.62 -19.96
N GLN A 304 -29.67 -41.01 -19.46
CA GLN A 304 -28.31 -41.15 -19.96
C GLN A 304 -27.29 -41.23 -18.80
N GLY A 305 -27.36 -42.29 -17.98
CA GLY A 305 -26.27 -42.83 -17.13
C GLY A 305 -25.60 -41.97 -16.04
N SER A 306 -25.60 -42.46 -14.78
CA SER A 306 -24.49 -42.30 -13.83
C SER A 306 -24.47 -43.44 -12.79
N ASP A 307 -23.33 -44.11 -12.64
CA ASP A 307 -23.05 -45.22 -11.71
C ASP A 307 -22.58 -44.76 -10.30
N TYR A 308 -22.76 -43.49 -9.93
CA TYR A 308 -22.22 -42.93 -8.68
C TYR A 308 -23.09 -43.22 -7.44
N ASP A 309 -22.54 -43.96 -6.45
CA ASP A 309 -23.22 -44.28 -5.18
C ASP A 309 -23.17 -43.12 -4.18
N LEU A 310 -24.13 -42.21 -4.33
CA LEU A 310 -24.34 -41.05 -3.45
C LEU A 310 -24.47 -41.44 -1.97
N ARG A 311 -25.11 -42.58 -1.66
CA ARG A 311 -25.33 -42.99 -0.27
C ARG A 311 -24.01 -43.35 0.40
N ARG A 312 -23.13 -44.06 -0.32
CA ARG A 312 -21.81 -44.41 0.17
C ARG A 312 -20.92 -43.18 0.32
N ALA A 313 -20.96 -42.24 -0.63
CA ALA A 313 -20.20 -41.00 -0.57
C ALA A 313 -20.58 -40.16 0.67
N ILE A 314 -21.88 -39.92 0.89
CA ILE A 314 -22.38 -39.16 2.05
C ILE A 314 -22.06 -39.89 3.37
N ALA A 315 -22.23 -41.21 3.42
CA ALA A 315 -21.91 -41.98 4.64
C ALA A 315 -20.40 -41.95 4.98
N GLY A 316 -19.54 -41.96 3.95
CA GLY A 316 -18.09 -41.78 4.11
C GLY A 316 -17.76 -40.40 4.67
N ALA A 317 -18.30 -39.34 4.05
CA ALA A 317 -18.12 -37.97 4.48
C ALA A 317 -18.62 -37.73 5.92
N LYS A 318 -19.78 -38.30 6.29
CA LYS A 318 -20.34 -38.18 7.65
C LYS A 318 -19.44 -38.77 8.73
N ARG A 319 -18.77 -39.91 8.45
CA ARG A 319 -17.79 -40.51 9.38
C ARG A 319 -16.56 -39.63 9.54
N GLN A 320 -16.11 -38.98 8.47
CA GLN A 320 -14.97 -38.07 8.51
C GLN A 320 -15.29 -36.78 9.26
N CYS A 321 -16.48 -36.20 9.06
CA CYS A 321 -16.90 -35.00 9.77
C CYS A 321 -17.16 -35.26 11.27
N ALA A 322 -17.62 -36.46 11.65
CA ALA A 322 -17.91 -36.82 13.04
C ALA A 322 -16.68 -36.85 13.97
N THR A 323 -15.46 -36.78 13.44
CA THR A 323 -14.23 -36.67 14.27
C THR A 323 -13.87 -35.24 14.63
N LYS A 324 -14.48 -34.24 13.99
CA LYS A 324 -14.27 -32.82 14.27
C LYS A 324 -15.20 -32.35 15.39
N ASP A 325 -14.77 -31.36 16.16
CA ASP A 325 -15.63 -30.68 17.12
C ASP A 325 -16.64 -29.75 16.44
N LEU A 326 -17.69 -29.38 17.18
CA LEU A 326 -18.80 -28.58 16.64
C LEU A 326 -18.37 -27.19 16.17
N ALA A 327 -17.48 -26.51 16.90
CA ALA A 327 -17.05 -25.16 16.52
C ALA A 327 -16.27 -25.20 15.19
N THR A 328 -15.39 -26.18 15.02
CA THR A 328 -14.67 -26.40 13.75
C THR A 328 -15.65 -26.65 12.60
N LEU A 329 -16.62 -27.55 12.79
CA LEU A 329 -17.63 -27.83 11.76
C LEU A 329 -18.42 -26.57 11.38
N LEU A 330 -18.93 -25.83 12.36
CA LEU A 330 -19.74 -24.63 12.11
C LEU A 330 -18.95 -23.51 11.41
N ASN A 331 -17.68 -23.28 11.78
CA ASN A 331 -16.85 -22.28 11.12
C ASN A 331 -16.53 -22.66 9.65
N GLU A 332 -16.49 -23.96 9.30
CA GLU A 332 -16.29 -24.42 7.92
C GLU A 332 -17.56 -24.27 7.06
N VAL A 333 -18.73 -24.64 7.59
CA VAL A 333 -19.98 -24.70 6.80
C VAL A 333 -20.85 -23.46 6.91
N THR A 334 -20.66 -22.63 7.93
CA THR A 334 -21.41 -21.39 8.19
C THR A 334 -20.47 -20.29 8.66
N PRO A 335 -19.56 -19.81 7.79
CA PRO A 335 -18.69 -18.69 8.13
C PRO A 335 -19.53 -17.45 8.45
N LEU A 336 -19.23 -16.80 9.57
CA LEU A 336 -19.93 -15.61 10.02
C LEU A 336 -19.21 -14.36 9.50
N GLU A 337 -19.96 -13.43 8.89
CA GLU A 337 -19.42 -12.14 8.48
C GLU A 337 -19.07 -11.27 9.70
N PRO A 338 -18.16 -10.30 9.60
CA PRO A 338 -17.86 -9.40 10.72
C PRO A 338 -19.06 -8.55 11.15
N ALA A 339 -19.15 -8.24 12.45
CA ALA A 339 -20.19 -7.37 12.99
C ALA A 339 -19.70 -5.94 13.19
N VAL A 340 -20.61 -4.96 13.06
CA VAL A 340 -20.28 -3.53 13.21
C VAL A 340 -21.01 -2.93 14.41
N ALA A 341 -20.28 -2.20 15.24
CA ALA A 341 -20.88 -1.35 16.29
C ALA A 341 -21.33 0.00 15.69
N GLY A 342 -22.50 0.00 15.04
CA GLY A 342 -22.93 1.09 14.16
C GLY A 342 -23.08 2.45 14.85
N ARG A 343 -23.77 2.50 15.99
CA ARG A 343 -24.01 3.75 16.74
C ARG A 343 -22.70 4.37 17.23
N HIS A 344 -21.83 3.58 17.87
CA HIS A 344 -20.53 4.06 18.36
C HIS A 344 -19.66 4.55 17.20
N SER A 345 -19.62 3.78 16.10
CA SER A 345 -18.84 4.12 14.92
C SER A 345 -19.25 5.43 14.28
N GLN A 346 -20.57 5.65 14.10
CA GLN A 346 -21.09 6.89 13.51
C GLN A 346 -20.86 8.10 14.41
N ARG A 347 -21.01 7.95 15.74
CA ARG A 347 -20.81 9.03 16.71
C ARG A 347 -19.37 9.53 16.71
N ASN A 348 -18.41 8.60 16.74
CA ASN A 348 -16.98 8.91 16.85
C ASN A 348 -16.30 9.06 15.48
N GLY A 349 -16.93 8.64 14.39
CA GLY A 349 -16.33 8.65 13.05
C GLY A 349 -15.21 7.61 12.88
N VAL A 350 -15.18 6.58 13.75
CA VAL A 350 -14.19 5.50 13.72
C VAL A 350 -14.93 4.16 13.64
N LEU A 351 -14.77 3.45 12.51
CA LEU A 351 -15.46 2.17 12.28
C LEU A 351 -14.93 1.08 13.22
N ARG A 352 -15.82 0.55 14.07
CA ARG A 352 -15.56 -0.56 14.99
C ARG A 352 -16.10 -1.85 14.39
N ILE A 353 -15.19 -2.78 14.08
CA ILE A 353 -15.51 -4.08 13.51
C ILE A 353 -15.12 -5.21 14.47
N PHE A 354 -16.01 -6.17 14.64
CA PHE A 354 -15.84 -7.31 15.53
C PHE A 354 -15.77 -8.60 14.70
N GLU A 355 -14.79 -9.44 15.01
CA GLU A 355 -14.73 -10.81 14.49
C GLU A 355 -15.93 -11.60 15.01
N GLN A 356 -16.51 -12.48 14.19
CA GLN A 356 -17.55 -13.41 14.62
C GLN A 356 -17.05 -14.84 14.38
N LYS A 357 -17.04 -15.68 15.43
CA LYS A 357 -16.63 -17.09 15.30
C LYS A 357 -17.32 -18.00 16.28
N PHE A 358 -17.50 -19.26 15.90
CA PHE A 358 -17.89 -20.33 16.83
C PHE A 358 -16.68 -20.77 17.64
N SER A 359 -16.86 -21.05 18.93
CA SER A 359 -15.77 -21.45 19.82
C SER A 359 -16.24 -22.42 20.90
N ASN A 360 -15.39 -23.43 21.15
CA ASN A 360 -15.55 -24.38 22.27
C ASN A 360 -15.17 -23.77 23.63
N LEU A 361 -14.73 -22.50 23.65
CA LEU A 361 -14.43 -21.75 24.87
C LEU A 361 -13.44 -22.45 25.80
N THR A 362 -12.42 -23.09 25.25
CA THR A 362 -11.31 -23.66 26.02
C THR A 362 -10.18 -22.62 26.14
N PRO A 363 -9.47 -22.55 27.28
CA PRO A 363 -8.30 -21.68 27.42
C PRO A 363 -7.18 -22.01 26.41
N ALA A 364 -7.05 -23.28 26.02
CA ALA A 364 -6.03 -23.74 25.08
C ALA A 364 -6.26 -23.24 23.65
N ASP A 365 -7.52 -23.06 23.25
CA ASP A 365 -7.90 -22.60 21.91
C ASP A 365 -8.13 -21.07 21.86
N PHE A 366 -7.99 -20.38 22.99
CA PHE A 366 -8.22 -18.94 23.05
C PHE A 366 -7.08 -18.15 22.38
N GLN A 367 -7.47 -17.35 21.40
CA GLN A 367 -6.60 -16.37 20.77
C GLN A 367 -7.24 -14.99 20.92
N ALA A 368 -6.46 -14.03 21.41
CA ALA A 368 -6.87 -12.64 21.47
C ALA A 368 -7.20 -12.14 20.05
N PRO A 369 -8.19 -11.25 19.88
CA PRO A 369 -8.54 -10.74 18.55
C PRO A 369 -7.35 -10.05 17.90
N ASP A 370 -7.08 -10.40 16.64
CA ASP A 370 -6.00 -9.81 15.84
C ASP A 370 -6.07 -8.28 15.80
N ALA A 371 -4.97 -7.63 15.42
CA ALA A 371 -4.91 -6.18 15.17
C ALA A 371 -6.02 -5.68 14.23
N ALA A 372 -6.45 -6.54 13.29
CA ALA A 372 -7.53 -6.30 12.34
C ALA A 372 -8.94 -6.26 12.94
N TRP A 373 -9.11 -6.56 14.23
CA TRP A 373 -10.42 -6.50 14.90
C TRP A 373 -10.41 -5.49 16.04
N ASP A 374 -11.54 -4.85 16.31
CA ASP A 374 -11.76 -4.00 17.48
C ASP A 374 -12.37 -4.81 18.65
N GLY A 375 -12.55 -6.12 18.46
CA GLY A 375 -13.13 -7.02 19.43
C GLY A 375 -13.61 -8.31 18.74
N ALA A 376 -14.20 -9.21 19.51
CA ALA A 376 -14.76 -10.45 18.98
C ALA A 376 -16.10 -10.81 19.60
N VAL A 377 -16.89 -11.57 18.85
CA VAL A 377 -18.12 -12.23 19.27
C VAL A 377 -17.91 -13.73 19.14
N LEU A 378 -17.90 -14.40 20.28
CA LEU A 378 -17.72 -15.85 20.38
C LEU A 378 -19.07 -16.52 20.58
N TYR A 379 -19.48 -17.28 19.58
CA TYR A 379 -20.68 -18.11 19.62
C TYR A 379 -20.32 -19.44 20.28
N ALA A 380 -20.73 -19.59 21.53
CA ALA A 380 -20.33 -20.72 22.36
C ALA A 380 -20.95 -22.02 21.88
N THR A 381 -20.13 -23.05 21.69
CA THR A 381 -20.56 -24.44 21.46
C THR A 381 -20.47 -25.30 22.72
N ALA A 382 -19.92 -24.74 23.80
CA ALA A 382 -19.86 -25.32 25.14
C ALA A 382 -20.08 -24.21 26.19
N HIS A 383 -20.28 -24.57 27.45
CA HIS A 383 -20.36 -23.57 28.52
C HIS A 383 -19.00 -22.88 28.73
N PRO A 384 -18.96 -21.54 28.88
CA PRO A 384 -17.71 -20.82 29.15
C PRO A 384 -17.09 -21.29 30.47
N SER A 385 -15.77 -21.51 30.49
CA SER A 385 -15.03 -21.62 31.75
C SER A 385 -14.77 -20.23 32.34
N GLU A 386 -14.74 -20.12 33.68
CA GLU A 386 -14.39 -18.86 34.37
C GLU A 386 -12.96 -18.39 33.99
N GLU A 387 -12.02 -19.34 33.87
CA GLU A 387 -10.63 -19.06 33.47
C GLU A 387 -10.53 -18.39 32.09
N LEU A 388 -11.39 -18.76 31.13
CA LEU A 388 -11.42 -18.11 29.82
C LEU A 388 -11.91 -16.66 29.91
N LEU A 389 -12.97 -16.43 30.68
CA LEU A 389 -13.56 -15.11 30.85
C LEU A 389 -12.57 -14.13 31.53
N GLU A 390 -11.76 -14.64 32.45
CA GLU A 390 -10.65 -13.89 33.04
C GLU A 390 -9.56 -13.58 31.99
N LEU A 391 -9.12 -14.57 31.22
CA LEU A 391 -8.09 -14.39 30.17
C LEU A 391 -8.53 -13.38 29.10
N ALA A 392 -9.82 -13.35 28.76
CA ALA A 392 -10.41 -12.47 27.77
C ALA A 392 -10.67 -11.03 28.27
N SER A 393 -10.51 -10.73 29.56
CA SER A 393 -10.86 -9.44 30.16
C SER A 393 -9.82 -8.32 29.95
N GLY A 394 -8.57 -8.66 29.65
CA GLY A 394 -7.43 -7.72 29.70
C GLY A 394 -7.11 -6.93 28.42
N GLY A 395 -7.92 -7.03 27.37
CA GLY A 395 -7.61 -6.47 26.05
C GLY A 395 -8.82 -5.93 25.30
N LYS A 396 -8.89 -6.24 24.00
CA LYS A 396 -10.04 -5.88 23.17
C LYS A 396 -11.31 -6.54 23.69
N PRO A 397 -12.48 -5.88 23.60
CA PRO A 397 -13.72 -6.41 24.12
C PRO A 397 -14.13 -7.72 23.44
N ILE A 398 -14.52 -8.70 24.26
CA ILE A 398 -14.97 -10.02 23.79
C ILE A 398 -16.35 -10.30 24.35
N VAL A 399 -17.31 -10.49 23.45
CA VAL A 399 -18.68 -10.88 23.78
C VAL A 399 -18.83 -12.38 23.60
N VAL A 400 -19.31 -13.08 24.62
CA VAL A 400 -19.59 -14.52 24.58
C VAL A 400 -21.10 -14.72 24.57
N ILE A 401 -21.59 -15.48 23.59
CA ILE A 401 -23.02 -15.80 23.44
C ILE A 401 -23.20 -17.30 23.71
N THR A 402 -23.88 -17.64 24.81
CA THR A 402 -24.11 -19.02 25.23
C THR A 402 -25.56 -19.45 24.99
N PRO A 403 -25.82 -20.41 24.08
CA PRO A 403 -27.16 -20.90 23.78
C PRO A 403 -27.63 -21.88 24.88
N ASN A 404 -28.94 -22.14 24.92
CA ASN A 404 -29.53 -23.05 25.91
C ASN A 404 -29.50 -24.52 25.47
N ASP A 405 -29.57 -24.78 24.17
CA ASP A 405 -29.59 -26.13 23.58
C ASP A 405 -28.93 -26.10 22.20
N LEU A 406 -28.13 -27.13 21.91
CA LEU A 406 -27.34 -27.28 20.68
C LEU A 406 -27.59 -28.61 19.97
N ALA A 407 -28.39 -29.53 20.52
CA ALA A 407 -28.52 -30.89 19.98
C ALA A 407 -28.98 -30.89 18.50
N ALA A 408 -29.97 -30.06 18.16
CA ALA A 408 -30.44 -29.92 16.78
C ALA A 408 -29.42 -29.24 15.85
N VAL A 409 -28.60 -28.33 16.39
CA VAL A 409 -27.54 -27.65 15.62
C VAL A 409 -26.41 -28.62 15.32
N GLU A 410 -26.02 -29.47 16.27
CA GLU A 410 -25.00 -30.50 16.10
C GLU A 410 -25.35 -31.47 14.95
N GLU A 411 -26.57 -31.99 14.95
CA GLU A 411 -27.02 -32.91 13.90
C GLU A 411 -27.06 -32.23 12.52
N ALA A 412 -27.59 -31.00 12.46
CA ALA A 412 -27.66 -30.24 11.21
C ALA A 412 -26.28 -29.81 10.70
N ALA A 413 -25.35 -29.45 11.59
CA ALA A 413 -23.98 -29.08 11.24
C ALA A 413 -23.22 -30.27 10.67
N LEU A 414 -23.35 -31.44 11.29
CA LEU A 414 -22.75 -32.68 10.79
C LEU A 414 -23.30 -33.06 9.42
N GLU A 415 -24.62 -32.96 9.22
CA GLU A 415 -25.26 -33.26 7.94
C GLU A 415 -24.82 -32.28 6.82
N ALA A 416 -24.83 -30.98 7.11
CA ALA A 416 -24.39 -29.96 6.16
C ALA A 416 -22.91 -30.12 5.78
N ALA A 417 -22.04 -30.38 6.77
CA ALA A 417 -20.61 -30.63 6.54
C ALA A 417 -20.38 -31.90 5.71
N ALA A 418 -21.10 -32.98 6.00
CA ALA A 418 -20.99 -34.23 5.25
C ALA A 418 -21.44 -34.07 3.79
N LEU A 419 -22.54 -33.35 3.55
CA LEU A 419 -23.04 -33.09 2.20
C LEU A 419 -22.11 -32.19 1.41
N GLN A 420 -21.58 -31.12 2.03
CA GLN A 420 -20.61 -30.23 1.39
C GLN A 420 -19.30 -30.95 1.05
N LEU A 421 -18.80 -31.81 1.94
CA LEU A 421 -17.61 -32.63 1.69
C LEU A 421 -17.86 -33.67 0.57
N ALA A 422 -19.02 -34.32 0.58
CA ALA A 422 -19.40 -35.27 -0.46
C ALA A 422 -19.53 -34.60 -1.84
N LEU A 423 -20.09 -33.39 -1.89
CA LEU A 423 -20.15 -32.58 -3.11
C LEU A 423 -18.75 -32.26 -3.64
N HIS A 424 -17.85 -31.80 -2.76
CA HIS A 424 -16.48 -31.47 -3.16
C HIS A 424 -15.70 -32.70 -3.64
N SER A 425 -15.85 -33.84 -2.95
CA SER A 425 -15.26 -35.11 -3.40
C SER A 425 -15.80 -35.55 -4.77
N ALA A 426 -17.10 -35.34 -5.04
CA ALA A 426 -17.69 -35.63 -6.34
C ALA A 426 -17.21 -34.66 -7.45
N GLU A 427 -16.92 -33.40 -7.11
CA GLU A 427 -16.26 -32.44 -7.99
C GLU A 427 -14.85 -32.91 -8.38
N ASP A 428 -14.04 -33.29 -7.39
CA ASP A 428 -12.66 -33.76 -7.55
C ASP A 428 -12.56 -35.08 -8.32
N GLU A 429 -13.47 -36.03 -8.05
CA GLU A 429 -13.56 -37.31 -8.76
C GLU A 429 -14.16 -37.18 -10.17
N ASN A 430 -14.49 -35.95 -10.61
CA ASN A 430 -15.12 -35.62 -11.88
C ASN A 430 -16.36 -36.48 -12.18
N VAL A 431 -17.19 -36.67 -11.16
CA VAL A 431 -18.44 -37.42 -11.21
C VAL A 431 -19.42 -36.74 -12.17
N ASP A 432 -20.35 -37.51 -12.73
CA ASP A 432 -21.41 -37.00 -13.59
C ASP A 432 -22.23 -35.87 -12.93
N TRP A 433 -22.66 -34.91 -13.76
CA TRP A 433 -23.33 -33.69 -13.34
C TRP A 433 -24.68 -33.95 -12.65
N VAL A 434 -25.34 -35.09 -12.92
CA VAL A 434 -26.60 -35.45 -12.26
C VAL A 434 -26.38 -35.70 -10.76
N ALA A 435 -25.34 -36.44 -10.40
CA ALA A 435 -24.97 -36.70 -9.00
C ALA A 435 -24.48 -35.42 -8.31
N LYS A 436 -23.72 -34.57 -9.03
CA LYS A 436 -23.30 -33.26 -8.53
C LYS A 436 -24.49 -32.34 -8.26
N ARG A 437 -25.47 -32.28 -9.16
CA ARG A 437 -26.69 -31.48 -8.98
C ARG A 437 -27.50 -31.95 -7.77
N GLU A 438 -27.69 -33.25 -7.61
CA GLU A 438 -28.42 -33.79 -6.45
C GLU A 438 -27.70 -33.48 -5.12
N LEU A 439 -26.37 -33.62 -5.07
CA LEU A 439 -25.58 -33.23 -3.91
C LEU A 439 -25.65 -31.72 -3.65
N ALA A 440 -25.62 -30.90 -4.69
CA ALA A 440 -25.75 -29.45 -4.58
C ALA A 440 -27.12 -29.03 -4.03
N GLU A 441 -28.22 -29.60 -4.54
CA GLU A 441 -29.57 -29.33 -4.05
C GLU A 441 -29.72 -29.74 -2.57
N ARG A 442 -29.22 -30.92 -2.18
CA ARG A 442 -29.24 -31.38 -0.77
C ARG A 442 -28.36 -30.52 0.13
N THR A 443 -27.18 -30.12 -0.34
CA THR A 443 -26.27 -29.23 0.39
C THR A 443 -26.94 -27.89 0.64
N ALA A 444 -27.60 -27.30 -0.37
CA ALA A 444 -28.32 -26.04 -0.24
C ALA A 444 -29.45 -26.14 0.81
N ALA A 445 -30.25 -27.21 0.77
CA ALA A 445 -31.31 -27.45 1.75
C ALA A 445 -30.76 -27.62 3.18
N ALA A 446 -29.70 -28.41 3.35
CA ALA A 446 -29.06 -28.62 4.64
C ALA A 446 -28.42 -27.33 5.20
N GLN A 447 -27.78 -26.52 4.35
CA GLN A 447 -27.24 -25.22 4.73
C GLN A 447 -28.35 -24.24 5.14
N GLN A 448 -29.48 -24.21 4.43
CA GLN A 448 -30.62 -23.36 4.81
C GLN A 448 -31.21 -23.76 6.17
N GLN A 449 -31.39 -25.07 6.40
CA GLN A 449 -31.84 -25.58 7.69
C GLN A 449 -30.86 -25.23 8.81
N LEU A 450 -29.55 -25.44 8.59
CA LEU A 450 -28.52 -25.10 9.55
C LEU A 450 -28.51 -23.60 9.90
N ARG A 451 -28.56 -22.72 8.90
CA ARG A 451 -28.64 -21.25 9.13
C ARG A 451 -29.84 -20.86 9.98
N SER A 452 -31.01 -21.49 9.74
CA SER A 452 -32.20 -21.26 10.56
C SER A 452 -32.01 -21.71 12.01
N LEU A 453 -31.37 -22.86 12.22
CA LEU A 453 -31.10 -23.39 13.57
C LEU A 453 -30.05 -22.56 14.32
N VAL A 454 -28.97 -22.16 13.64
CA VAL A 454 -27.95 -21.24 14.18
C VAL A 454 -28.60 -19.92 14.60
N GLY A 455 -29.41 -19.31 13.73
CA GLY A 455 -30.13 -18.09 14.05
C GLY A 455 -31.10 -18.22 15.22
N SER A 456 -31.61 -19.43 15.49
CA SER A 456 -32.49 -19.71 16.63
C SER A 456 -31.73 -20.06 17.92
N ALA A 457 -30.58 -20.72 17.84
CA ALA A 457 -29.80 -21.14 19.00
C ALA A 457 -29.13 -19.94 19.69
N TRP A 458 -28.46 -19.08 18.93
CA TRP A 458 -27.77 -17.88 19.44
C TRP A 458 -28.59 -16.61 19.28
N ASN A 459 -29.90 -16.68 19.56
CA ASN A 459 -30.81 -15.53 19.46
C ASN A 459 -30.82 -14.67 20.75
N SER A 460 -31.80 -13.78 20.85
CA SER A 460 -31.98 -12.89 22.01
C SER A 460 -32.40 -13.58 23.32
N ARG A 461 -32.65 -14.90 23.32
CA ARG A 461 -32.91 -15.73 24.50
C ARG A 461 -31.66 -16.46 25.00
N ALA A 462 -30.56 -16.42 24.24
CA ALA A 462 -29.25 -16.89 24.69
C ALA A 462 -28.68 -15.94 25.76
N SER A 463 -27.74 -16.43 26.56
CA SER A 463 -27.01 -15.60 27.52
C SER A 463 -25.89 -14.84 26.79
N TRP A 464 -25.82 -13.51 26.98
CA TRP A 464 -24.82 -12.66 26.35
C TRP A 464 -23.99 -11.99 27.44
N VAL A 465 -22.70 -12.31 27.49
CA VAL A 465 -21.77 -11.84 28.52
C VAL A 465 -20.60 -11.11 27.86
N LEU A 466 -20.16 -10.01 28.47
CA LEU A 466 -18.90 -9.35 28.11
C LEU A 466 -17.81 -9.87 29.06
N ALA A 467 -16.72 -10.40 28.52
CA ALA A 467 -15.60 -10.89 29.32
C ALA A 467 -15.05 -9.77 30.22
N GLY A 468 -14.86 -10.07 31.52
CA GLY A 468 -14.44 -9.08 32.53
C GLY A 468 -15.54 -8.14 33.04
N TYR A 469 -16.81 -8.41 32.74
CA TYR A 469 -17.95 -7.60 33.19
C TYR A 469 -19.08 -8.48 33.76
N ASP A 470 -19.44 -8.22 35.02
CA ASP A 470 -20.42 -9.02 35.77
C ASP A 470 -21.90 -8.69 35.45
N GLY A 471 -22.18 -7.77 34.54
CA GLY A 471 -23.55 -7.41 34.15
C GLY A 471 -23.98 -8.12 32.86
N GLU A 472 -25.28 -8.43 32.77
CA GLU A 472 -25.86 -8.97 31.54
C GLU A 472 -25.95 -7.89 30.44
N LEU A 473 -25.63 -8.28 29.21
CA LEU A 473 -25.90 -7.46 28.03
C LEU A 473 -27.40 -7.53 27.69
N ALA A 474 -27.89 -6.62 26.83
CA ALA A 474 -29.29 -6.58 26.41
C ALA A 474 -29.52 -7.13 24.97
N PRO A 475 -29.55 -8.47 24.76
CA PRO A 475 -29.66 -9.08 23.43
C PRO A 475 -30.84 -8.58 22.58
N LYS A 476 -31.95 -8.17 23.22
CA LYS A 476 -33.17 -7.73 22.54
C LYS A 476 -33.01 -6.46 21.71
N THR A 477 -31.97 -5.67 21.96
CA THR A 477 -31.69 -4.47 21.14
C THR A 477 -30.99 -4.80 19.82
N GLY A 478 -30.60 -6.06 19.61
CA GLY A 478 -29.85 -6.51 18.43
C GLY A 478 -28.34 -6.38 18.58
N LEU A 479 -27.60 -7.19 17.81
CA LEU A 479 -26.14 -7.31 17.91
C LEU A 479 -25.41 -5.97 17.76
N SER A 480 -25.75 -5.17 16.74
CA SER A 480 -25.08 -3.88 16.50
C SER A 480 -25.24 -2.89 17.66
N ALA A 481 -26.40 -2.89 18.32
CA ALA A 481 -26.66 -2.03 19.47
C ALA A 481 -25.85 -2.48 20.70
N VAL A 482 -25.79 -3.79 20.97
CA VAL A 482 -24.97 -4.37 22.04
C VAL A 482 -23.49 -4.08 21.80
N LEU A 483 -22.98 -4.30 20.59
CA LEU A 483 -21.58 -4.01 20.26
C LEU A 483 -21.26 -2.52 20.38
N SER A 484 -22.23 -1.64 20.15
CA SER A 484 -22.06 -0.21 20.39
C SER A 484 -21.95 0.11 21.89
N GLU A 485 -22.73 -0.54 22.75
CA GLU A 485 -22.59 -0.41 24.21
C GLU A 485 -21.24 -0.95 24.70
N VAL A 486 -20.83 -2.12 24.20
CA VAL A 486 -19.53 -2.72 24.50
C VAL A 486 -18.39 -1.80 24.06
N SER A 487 -18.50 -1.21 22.86
CA SER A 487 -17.52 -0.25 22.36
C SER A 487 -17.48 1.04 23.19
N ASP A 488 -18.63 1.55 23.66
CA ASP A 488 -18.69 2.72 24.54
C ASP A 488 -17.93 2.48 25.87
N ARG A 489 -17.94 1.23 26.37
CA ARG A 489 -17.25 0.83 27.62
C ARG A 489 -15.76 0.57 27.42
N ALA A 490 -15.39 -0.08 26.32
CA ALA A 490 -13.99 -0.44 26.06
C ALA A 490 -13.19 0.76 25.54
N TYR A 491 -13.80 1.60 24.69
CA TYR A 491 -13.12 2.66 23.95
C TYR A 491 -13.52 4.06 24.41
N THR A 492 -13.50 4.28 25.73
CA THR A 492 -13.98 5.51 26.40
C THR A 492 -13.28 6.78 25.94
N ASP A 493 -12.01 6.65 25.53
CA ASP A 493 -11.13 7.77 25.20
C ASP A 493 -11.00 7.96 23.68
N THR A 494 -11.84 7.30 22.88
CA THR A 494 -11.89 7.53 21.42
C THR A 494 -12.35 8.95 21.13
N PRO A 495 -11.53 9.80 20.49
CA PRO A 495 -11.99 11.11 20.08
C PRO A 495 -12.84 11.03 18.81
N ARG A 496 -13.66 12.05 18.57
CA ARG A 496 -14.39 12.15 17.30
C ARG A 496 -13.46 12.53 16.14
N VAL A 497 -13.35 11.66 15.13
CA VAL A 497 -12.62 11.90 13.89
C VAL A 497 -13.61 12.18 12.75
N SER A 498 -13.87 13.45 12.45
CA SER A 498 -14.87 13.85 11.45
C SER A 498 -14.36 13.75 10.00
N ASN A 499 -13.66 12.67 9.66
CA ASN A 499 -13.14 12.43 8.32
C ASN A 499 -12.90 10.93 8.09
N GLU A 500 -13.83 10.27 7.40
CA GLU A 500 -13.74 8.83 7.11
C GLU A 500 -12.61 8.46 6.16
N MET A 501 -12.07 9.41 5.39
CA MET A 501 -10.98 9.13 4.47
C MET A 501 -9.68 8.84 5.24
N ILE A 502 -9.48 9.46 6.41
CA ILE A 502 -8.31 9.26 7.26
C ILE A 502 -8.57 8.29 8.43
N ALA A 503 -9.81 8.18 8.91
CA ALA A 503 -10.21 7.30 10.01
C ALA A 503 -10.35 5.81 9.60
N ARG A 504 -9.36 5.28 8.88
CA ARG A 504 -9.31 3.90 8.37
C ARG A 504 -7.96 3.27 8.65
N ARG A 505 -7.93 1.93 8.70
CA ARG A 505 -6.67 1.17 8.84
C ARG A 505 -5.80 1.34 7.61
N GLU A 506 -6.40 0.99 6.47
CA GLU A 506 -5.80 1.18 5.15
C GLU A 506 -6.46 2.35 4.45
N LEU A 507 -5.63 3.30 4.01
CA LEU A 507 -6.08 4.46 3.26
C LEU A 507 -6.26 4.09 1.79
N THR A 508 -7.26 4.69 1.16
CA THR A 508 -7.35 4.69 -0.30
C THR A 508 -6.17 5.46 -0.91
N SER A 509 -5.90 5.26 -2.21
CA SER A 509 -4.85 6.01 -2.91
C SER A 509 -5.04 7.53 -2.79
N GLN A 510 -6.29 8.01 -2.84
CA GLN A 510 -6.65 9.41 -2.62
C GLN A 510 -6.37 9.86 -1.19
N GLY A 511 -6.77 9.06 -0.18
CA GLY A 511 -6.52 9.38 1.23
C GLY A 511 -5.03 9.40 1.59
N ALA A 512 -4.26 8.45 1.07
CA ALA A 512 -2.81 8.41 1.25
C ALA A 512 -2.11 9.63 0.61
N LYS A 513 -2.54 10.03 -0.60
CA LYS A 513 -2.05 11.24 -1.27
C LYS A 513 -2.40 12.50 -0.47
N ALA A 514 -3.65 12.63 -0.02
CA ALA A 514 -4.11 13.77 0.78
C ALA A 514 -3.35 13.90 2.10
N ARG A 515 -3.14 12.79 2.82
CA ARG A 515 -2.30 12.75 4.03
C ARG A 515 -0.87 13.21 3.75
N ARG A 516 -0.27 12.74 2.65
CA ARG A 516 1.09 13.14 2.25
C ARG A 516 1.18 14.65 1.98
N VAL A 517 0.26 15.20 1.17
CA VAL A 517 0.21 16.64 0.85
C VAL A 517 0.02 17.47 2.11
N LEU A 518 -0.86 17.03 3.02
CA LEU A 518 -1.05 17.69 4.31
C LEU A 518 0.20 17.65 5.18
N MET A 519 0.90 16.51 5.23
CA MET A 519 2.14 16.36 5.99
C MET A 519 3.23 17.32 5.48
N GLU A 520 3.41 17.39 4.15
CA GLU A 520 4.35 18.30 3.50
C GLU A 520 4.03 19.77 3.80
N ALA A 521 2.75 20.15 3.70
CA ALA A 521 2.29 21.49 4.05
C ALA A 521 2.56 21.82 5.53
N MET A 522 2.28 20.88 6.45
CA MET A 522 2.51 21.04 7.88
C MET A 522 4.00 21.27 8.21
N LEU A 523 4.90 20.52 7.56
CA LEU A 523 6.34 20.63 7.80
C LEU A 523 6.94 21.92 7.20
N ALA A 524 6.46 22.33 6.01
CA ALA A 524 6.99 23.50 5.32
C ALA A 524 6.39 24.83 5.82
N LYS A 525 5.09 24.85 6.14
CA LYS A 525 4.29 26.06 6.37
C LYS A 525 3.49 26.00 7.68
N GLY A 526 4.02 25.32 8.70
CA GLY A 526 3.38 25.16 10.02
C GLY A 526 2.98 26.47 10.71
N GLY A 527 3.60 27.61 10.33
CA GLY A 527 3.32 28.94 10.87
C GLY A 527 2.30 29.77 10.07
N GLU A 528 1.71 29.22 9.01
CA GLU A 528 0.70 29.89 8.19
C GLU A 528 -0.69 29.34 8.50
N GLN A 529 -1.73 30.17 8.37
CA GLN A 529 -3.10 29.71 8.51
C GLN A 529 -3.35 28.51 7.59
N SER A 530 -3.88 27.42 8.17
CA SER A 530 -4.17 26.19 7.41
C SER A 530 -2.98 25.60 6.66
N PHE A 531 -1.76 25.83 7.16
CA PHE A 531 -0.52 25.35 6.55
C PHE A 531 -0.33 25.86 5.10
N GLY A 532 -0.93 27.01 4.76
CA GLY A 532 -0.89 27.57 3.41
C GLY A 532 -1.64 26.73 2.36
N ILE A 533 -2.57 25.85 2.78
CA ILE A 533 -3.41 25.06 1.88
C ILE A 533 -4.56 25.92 1.36
N GLU A 534 -4.61 26.09 0.04
CA GLU A 534 -5.68 26.79 -0.69
C GLU A 534 -6.77 25.83 -1.18
N GLY A 535 -8.00 26.33 -1.30
CA GLY A 535 -9.16 25.53 -1.75
C GLY A 535 -9.73 24.60 -0.67
N TYR A 536 -10.58 23.66 -1.11
CA TYR A 536 -11.34 22.74 -0.25
C TYR A 536 -11.17 21.26 -0.67
N GLY A 537 -9.94 20.89 -1.05
CA GLY A 537 -9.60 19.53 -1.45
C GLY A 537 -9.54 18.53 -0.28
N PRO A 538 -9.25 17.25 -0.56
CA PRO A 538 -9.20 16.20 0.45
C PRO A 538 -8.21 16.46 1.59
N GLU A 539 -7.03 17.01 1.30
CA GLU A 539 -6.02 17.43 2.28
C GLU A 539 -6.53 18.53 3.22
N ARG A 540 -7.31 19.48 2.67
CA ARG A 540 -7.96 20.53 3.47
C ARG A 540 -9.01 19.95 4.40
N ALA A 541 -9.80 18.99 3.93
CA ALA A 541 -10.80 18.31 4.75
C ALA A 541 -10.16 17.50 5.89
N ILE A 542 -9.00 16.88 5.68
CA ILE A 542 -8.25 16.21 6.77
C ILE A 542 -7.72 17.26 7.75
N TYR A 543 -7.16 18.37 7.25
CA TYR A 543 -6.67 19.47 8.09
C TYR A 543 -7.76 20.01 9.03
N ASP A 544 -8.93 20.35 8.48
CA ASP A 544 -10.01 20.93 9.27
C ASP A 544 -10.52 19.92 10.32
N ALA A 545 -10.51 18.62 10.02
CA ALA A 545 -10.96 17.55 10.91
C ALA A 545 -9.96 17.18 12.03
N LEU A 546 -8.65 17.32 11.82
CA LEU A 546 -7.63 16.88 12.78
C LEU A 546 -6.89 18.02 13.48
N PHE A 547 -6.74 19.17 12.83
CA PHE A 547 -5.92 20.27 13.33
C PHE A 547 -6.76 21.47 13.74
N ARG A 548 -7.67 21.93 12.88
CA ARG A 548 -8.48 23.12 13.15
C ARG A 548 -9.54 22.88 14.21
N SER A 549 -10.35 21.83 14.03
CA SER A 549 -11.47 21.51 14.95
C SER A 549 -11.00 21.06 16.33
N THR A 550 -9.86 20.38 16.42
CA THR A 550 -9.25 19.92 17.68
C THR A 550 -8.48 21.04 18.40
N GLY A 551 -8.21 22.12 17.67
CA GLY A 551 -7.38 23.24 18.08
C GLY A 551 -5.89 22.95 18.11
N MET A 552 -5.40 21.82 17.57
CA MET A 552 -3.96 21.55 17.48
C MET A 552 -3.21 22.56 16.60
N HIS A 553 -3.89 23.27 15.70
CA HIS A 553 -3.32 24.39 14.96
C HIS A 553 -4.20 25.63 15.12
N ARG A 554 -3.68 26.67 15.78
CA ARG A 554 -4.41 27.89 16.14
C ARG A 554 -3.46 29.08 16.27
N GLU A 555 -4.03 30.29 16.30
CA GLU A 555 -3.26 31.50 16.60
C GLU A 555 -2.82 31.50 18.07
N SER A 556 -1.55 31.83 18.29
CA SER A 556 -0.98 32.12 19.60
C SER A 556 -1.52 33.44 20.15
N SER A 557 -1.23 33.73 21.43
CA SER A 557 -1.54 35.03 22.03
C SER A 557 -0.86 36.21 21.32
N GLU A 558 0.16 35.96 20.51
CA GLU A 558 0.90 36.96 19.73
C GLU A 558 0.37 37.11 18.30
N GLY A 559 -0.72 36.43 17.95
CA GLY A 559 -1.35 36.49 16.62
C GLY A 559 -0.63 35.69 15.53
N VAL A 560 0.27 34.79 15.92
CA VAL A 560 1.03 33.92 15.00
C VAL A 560 0.40 32.53 15.00
N TRP A 561 0.19 31.94 13.82
CA TRP A 561 -0.29 30.56 13.72
C TRP A 561 0.79 29.58 14.17
N GLU A 562 0.45 28.64 15.05
CA GLU A 562 1.39 27.62 15.52
C GLU A 562 0.68 26.32 15.91
N ILE A 563 1.44 25.23 15.87
CA ILE A 563 0.98 23.91 16.31
C ILE A 563 1.14 23.80 17.82
N GLN A 564 0.09 23.41 18.53
CA GLN A 564 0.05 23.30 19.98
C GLN A 564 -0.70 22.04 20.42
N ALA A 565 -0.65 21.73 21.72
CA ALA A 565 -1.51 20.71 22.32
C ALA A 565 -3.00 21.02 22.06
N PRO A 566 -3.85 20.00 21.84
CA PRO A 566 -5.26 20.19 21.49
C PRO A 566 -6.01 20.94 22.60
N SER A 567 -6.87 21.88 22.20
CA SER A 567 -7.79 22.55 23.12
C SER A 567 -9.00 21.67 23.44
N ASP A 568 -9.41 20.83 22.47
CA ASP A 568 -10.49 19.87 22.61
C ASP A 568 -10.16 18.82 23.69
N THR A 569 -11.09 18.60 24.62
CA THR A 569 -10.89 17.69 25.76
C THR A 569 -10.79 16.22 25.35
N GLN A 570 -11.49 15.78 24.30
CA GLN A 570 -11.43 14.40 23.82
C GLN A 570 -10.07 14.07 23.22
N TRP A 571 -9.46 15.04 22.53
CA TRP A 571 -8.15 14.86 21.91
C TRP A 571 -6.98 14.96 22.90
N LYS A 572 -7.20 15.47 24.12
CA LYS A 572 -6.14 15.55 25.15
C LYS A 572 -5.64 14.19 25.58
N ALA A 573 -6.49 13.18 25.71
CA ALA A 573 -6.08 11.82 26.10
C ALA A 573 -5.13 11.20 25.06
N VAL A 574 -5.45 11.38 23.77
CA VAL A 574 -4.59 10.95 22.65
C VAL A 574 -3.25 11.68 22.69
N TRP A 575 -3.26 13.00 22.85
CA TRP A 575 -2.04 13.80 22.93
C TRP A 575 -1.16 13.39 24.11
N GLN A 576 -1.76 13.21 25.30
CA GLN A 576 -1.07 12.79 26.51
C GLN A 576 -0.46 11.40 26.39
N THR A 577 -1.12 10.49 25.67
CA THR A 577 -0.59 9.15 25.40
C THR A 577 0.70 9.24 24.58
N ILE A 578 0.72 10.04 23.52
CA ILE A 578 1.93 10.28 22.72
C ILE A 578 3.03 10.96 23.57
N ASP A 579 2.67 12.03 24.28
CA ASP A 579 3.59 12.76 25.16
C ASP A 579 4.19 11.85 26.25
N SER A 580 3.41 10.93 26.82
CA SER A 580 3.91 10.00 27.84
C SER A 580 5.00 9.08 27.29
N VAL A 581 4.79 8.50 26.10
CA VAL A 581 5.78 7.65 25.44
C VAL A 581 7.06 8.45 25.16
N PHE A 582 6.92 9.70 24.74
CA PHE A 582 8.06 10.57 24.45
C PHE A 582 8.78 11.02 25.73
N LYS A 583 8.06 11.26 26.83
CA LYS A 583 8.65 11.61 28.14
C LYS A 583 9.35 10.42 28.79
N ASP A 584 8.82 9.21 28.62
CA ASP A 584 9.39 7.98 29.18
C ASP A 584 10.69 7.56 28.47
N ALA A 585 10.92 8.03 27.23
CA ALA A 585 12.13 7.80 26.44
C ALA A 585 13.39 8.56 26.95
N ARG A 586 13.49 8.78 28.28
CA ARG A 586 14.57 9.51 28.98
C ARG A 586 15.81 8.69 29.32
N THR A 587 15.70 7.37 29.38
CA THR A 587 16.82 6.47 29.68
C THR A 587 17.21 5.64 28.47
N THR A 588 16.23 5.09 27.75
CA THR A 588 16.43 4.30 26.54
C THR A 588 15.64 4.89 25.37
N ARG A 589 16.05 4.52 24.15
CA ARG A 589 15.27 4.85 22.96
C ARG A 589 13.98 4.04 22.94
N THR A 590 12.88 4.66 22.55
CA THR A 590 11.57 4.01 22.44
C THR A 590 11.16 3.90 20.98
N ASN A 591 10.69 2.74 20.57
CA ASN A 591 10.21 2.52 19.20
C ASN A 591 8.86 3.21 18.98
N LEU A 592 8.67 3.89 17.85
CA LEU A 592 7.41 4.57 17.54
C LEU A 592 6.23 3.61 17.30
N LEU A 593 6.48 2.32 17.07
CA LEU A 593 5.46 1.29 17.07
C LEU A 593 4.70 1.20 18.40
N GLU A 594 5.34 1.53 19.53
CA GLU A 594 4.67 1.57 20.83
C GLU A 594 3.61 2.67 20.89
N VAL A 595 3.85 3.81 20.23
CA VAL A 595 2.83 4.87 20.09
C VAL A 595 1.66 4.33 19.27
N THR A 596 1.93 3.71 18.12
CA THR A 596 0.90 3.12 17.28
C THR A 596 0.05 2.13 18.10
N ARG A 597 0.70 1.19 18.79
CA ARG A 597 0.03 0.17 19.61
C ARG A 597 -0.86 0.79 20.69
N ARG A 598 -0.37 1.78 21.45
CA ARG A 598 -1.16 2.44 22.50
C ARG A 598 -2.35 3.24 21.96
N LEU A 599 -2.23 3.79 20.74
CA LEU A 599 -3.33 4.53 20.12
C LEU A 599 -4.35 3.61 19.45
N THR A 600 -3.96 2.44 18.95
CA THR A 600 -4.88 1.49 18.29
C THR A 600 -5.62 0.57 19.26
N GLU A 601 -5.11 0.38 20.47
CA GLU A 601 -5.74 -0.44 21.51
C GLU A 601 -6.72 0.38 22.39
N PRO A 602 -7.65 -0.28 23.11
CA PRO A 602 -8.44 0.36 24.17
C PRO A 602 -7.53 1.08 25.20
N PRO A 603 -7.93 2.24 25.74
CA PRO A 603 -9.24 2.88 25.61
C PRO A 603 -9.41 3.82 24.40
N ILE A 604 -8.41 3.96 23.52
CA ILE A 604 -8.41 4.96 22.43
C ILE A 604 -8.92 4.38 21.11
N GLY A 605 -8.36 3.27 20.63
CA GLY A 605 -8.81 2.61 19.41
C GLY A 605 -8.75 3.43 18.12
N LEU A 606 -7.83 4.36 17.92
CA LEU A 606 -7.70 5.07 16.65
C LEU A 606 -7.25 4.12 15.52
N LYS A 607 -7.49 4.51 14.26
CA LYS A 607 -7.03 3.76 13.09
C LYS A 607 -5.69 4.31 12.57
N GLU A 608 -4.91 3.43 11.98
CA GLU A 608 -3.54 3.64 11.52
C GLU A 608 -3.41 4.78 10.51
N GLY A 609 -4.47 5.09 9.76
CA GLY A 609 -4.51 6.22 8.84
C GLY A 609 -4.16 7.57 9.49
N VAL A 610 -4.65 7.80 10.72
CA VAL A 610 -4.53 9.07 11.47
C VAL A 610 -3.19 9.19 12.19
N ILE A 611 -2.66 8.07 12.69
CA ILE A 611 -1.54 8.02 13.64
C ILE A 611 -0.28 8.74 13.13
N PRO A 612 0.16 8.57 11.86
CA PRO A 612 1.35 9.25 11.35
C PRO A 612 1.28 10.77 11.45
N LEU A 613 0.10 11.38 11.19
CA LEU A 613 -0.08 12.82 11.33
C LEU A 613 0.09 13.24 12.79
N LEU A 614 -0.49 12.50 13.74
CA LEU A 614 -0.39 12.81 15.16
C LEU A 614 1.05 12.68 15.69
N VAL A 615 1.75 11.61 15.29
CA VAL A 615 3.15 11.38 15.65
C VAL A 615 4.04 12.50 15.10
N ALA A 616 3.90 12.84 13.82
CA ALA A 616 4.67 13.91 13.20
C ALA A 616 4.35 15.28 13.84
N THR A 617 3.07 15.55 14.13
CA THR A 617 2.63 16.77 14.83
C THR A 617 3.32 16.89 16.19
N ASN A 618 3.35 15.80 16.97
CA ASN A 618 3.98 15.79 18.28
C ASN A 618 5.51 15.93 18.19
N LEU A 619 6.14 15.30 17.18
CA LEU A 619 7.57 15.48 16.90
C LEU A 619 7.92 16.93 16.52
N VAL A 620 7.07 17.62 15.77
CA VAL A 620 7.26 19.03 15.41
C VAL A 620 7.15 19.93 16.65
N VAL A 621 6.13 19.72 17.48
CA VAL A 621 5.94 20.51 18.72
C VAL A 621 7.08 20.28 19.70
N ASN A 622 7.55 19.03 19.84
CA ASN A 622 8.59 18.65 20.78
C ASN A 622 9.99 18.53 20.13
N ALA A 623 10.21 19.15 18.97
CA ALA A 623 11.47 19.05 18.21
C ALA A 623 12.71 19.50 19.00
N ASN A 624 12.51 20.31 20.04
CA ASN A 624 13.57 20.83 20.91
C ASN A 624 14.06 19.79 21.94
N GLU A 625 13.23 18.82 22.25
CA GLU A 625 13.42 17.87 23.36
C GLU A 625 13.58 16.43 22.86
N ILE A 626 12.91 16.09 21.75
CA ILE A 626 12.84 14.73 21.21
C ILE A 626 13.73 14.60 19.99
N ALA A 627 14.73 13.72 20.09
CA ALA A 627 15.56 13.31 18.98
C ALA A 627 14.95 12.08 18.28
N LEU A 628 14.84 12.14 16.96
CA LEU A 628 14.35 11.06 16.11
C LEU A 628 15.53 10.28 15.51
N TYR A 629 15.45 8.95 15.50
CA TYR A 629 16.47 8.07 14.92
C TYR A 629 15.84 7.10 13.94
N GLU A 630 16.50 6.86 12.81
CA GLU A 630 16.14 5.90 11.77
C GLU A 630 17.26 4.85 11.66
N HIS A 631 16.93 3.56 11.84
CA HIS A 631 17.92 2.47 11.87
C HIS A 631 19.11 2.75 12.82
N GLY A 632 18.84 3.39 13.95
CA GLY A 632 19.86 3.77 14.94
C GLY A 632 20.63 5.05 14.65
N SER A 633 20.52 5.62 13.44
CA SER A 633 21.17 6.88 13.05
C SER A 633 20.30 8.10 13.37
N LEU A 634 20.89 9.20 13.85
CA LEU A 634 20.15 10.42 14.14
C LEU A 634 19.56 11.03 12.85
N VAL A 635 18.27 11.36 12.89
CA VAL A 635 17.61 12.18 11.89
C VAL A 635 17.81 13.65 12.24
N LEU A 636 18.47 14.39 11.34
CA LEU A 636 18.84 15.80 11.56
C LEU A 636 17.65 16.76 11.40
N SER A 637 16.69 16.41 10.54
CA SER A 637 15.48 17.17 10.28
C SER A 637 14.34 16.25 9.84
N LEU A 638 13.13 16.51 10.32
CA LEU A 638 11.92 15.85 9.84
C LEU A 638 11.48 16.53 8.53
N ASP A 639 11.99 16.05 7.40
CA ASP A 639 11.58 16.49 6.06
C ASP A 639 10.53 15.53 5.46
N ASP A 640 10.02 15.87 4.27
CA ASP A 640 8.98 15.08 3.59
C ASP A 640 9.41 13.64 3.32
N ALA A 641 10.68 13.41 3.03
CA ALA A 641 11.21 12.09 2.74
C ALA A 641 11.28 11.24 4.00
N VAL A 642 11.73 11.81 5.12
CA VAL A 642 11.72 11.16 6.44
C VAL A 642 10.27 10.89 6.87
N ALA A 643 9.37 11.87 6.74
CA ALA A 643 7.97 11.73 7.14
C ALA A 643 7.25 10.63 6.33
N GLU A 644 7.56 10.50 5.03
CA GLU A 644 7.04 9.39 4.22
C GLU A 644 7.57 8.03 4.71
N ARG A 645 8.88 7.91 4.99
CA ARG A 645 9.47 6.66 5.50
C ARG A 645 8.92 6.30 6.88
N LEU A 646 8.78 7.29 7.77
CA LEU A 646 8.15 7.14 9.09
C LEU A 646 6.73 6.62 8.98
N THR A 647 5.96 7.16 8.03
CA THR A 647 4.58 6.76 7.78
C THR A 647 4.47 5.33 7.27
N ARG A 648 5.40 4.89 6.42
CA ARG A 648 5.38 3.53 5.84
C ARG A 648 5.91 2.48 6.81
N ASN A 649 6.99 2.78 7.52
CA ASN A 649 7.73 1.81 8.34
C ASN A 649 8.11 2.39 9.71
N PRO A 650 7.14 2.68 10.60
CA PRO A 650 7.41 3.27 11.91
C PRO A 650 8.30 2.38 12.79
N VAL A 651 8.37 1.07 12.53
CA VAL A 651 9.22 0.11 13.24
C VAL A 651 10.71 0.43 13.17
N HIS A 652 11.17 1.13 12.14
CA HIS A 652 12.57 1.54 11.99
C HIS A 652 12.91 2.85 12.70
N PHE A 653 11.90 3.50 13.27
CA PHE A 653 12.05 4.78 13.94
C PHE A 653 11.98 4.63 15.46
N THR A 654 12.92 5.28 16.13
CA THR A 654 12.95 5.37 17.58
C THR A 654 13.11 6.82 18.02
N VAL A 655 12.58 7.15 19.17
CA VAL A 655 12.69 8.48 19.79
C VAL A 655 13.50 8.42 21.07
N ARG A 656 14.19 9.51 21.38
CA ARG A 656 14.94 9.73 22.62
C ARG A 656 14.62 11.12 23.15
N ASN A 657 14.24 11.20 24.42
CA ASN A 657 14.11 12.47 25.12
C ASN A 657 15.45 12.92 25.67
N THR A 658 15.94 14.06 25.18
CA THR A 658 17.27 14.59 25.48
C THR A 658 17.35 15.31 26.83
N GLY A 659 16.20 15.59 27.47
CA GLY A 659 16.14 16.24 28.79
C GLY A 659 16.67 17.67 28.79
N THR A 660 16.42 18.42 27.72
CA THR A 660 16.86 19.81 27.51
C THR A 660 15.83 20.84 28.01
N ASP A 661 14.72 20.37 28.57
CA ASP A 661 13.57 21.15 29.07
C ASP A 661 13.92 22.03 30.29
N SER A 662 14.91 21.62 31.10
CA SER A 662 15.23 22.25 32.38
C SER A 662 16.64 21.86 32.87
N GLY A 663 17.28 22.78 33.61
CA GLY A 663 18.55 22.49 34.31
C GLY A 663 19.82 22.66 33.48
N SER A 664 20.81 21.82 33.77
CA SER A 664 22.20 21.89 33.31
C SER A 664 22.37 21.85 31.78
N ARG A 665 21.69 20.93 31.09
CA ARG A 665 21.82 20.72 29.64
C ARG A 665 21.36 21.91 28.81
N ARG A 666 20.31 22.63 29.23
CA ARG A 666 19.85 23.84 28.52
C ARG A 666 20.88 24.96 28.54
N ILE A 667 21.57 25.15 29.66
CA ILE A 667 22.62 26.17 29.80
C ILE A 667 23.78 25.87 28.85
N VAL A 668 24.17 24.59 28.74
CA VAL A 668 25.20 24.11 27.81
C VAL A 668 24.80 24.37 26.35
N VAL A 669 23.57 24.02 25.96
CA VAL A 669 23.05 24.27 24.61
C VAL A 669 23.13 25.75 24.28
N ASN A 670 22.63 26.62 25.16
CA ASN A 670 22.68 28.08 24.96
C ASN A 670 24.11 28.62 24.85
N ALA A 671 25.03 28.13 25.68
CA ALA A 671 26.45 28.50 25.61
C ALA A 671 27.08 28.09 24.27
N LEU A 672 26.81 26.87 23.80
CA LEU A 672 27.30 26.36 22.51
C LEU A 672 26.75 27.15 21.33
N ILE A 673 25.46 27.47 21.33
CA ILE A 673 24.81 28.28 20.30
C ILE A 673 25.47 29.66 20.21
N ALA A 674 25.61 30.33 21.36
CA ALA A 674 26.19 31.67 21.43
C ALA A 674 27.64 31.67 20.94
N ARG A 675 28.43 30.68 21.35
CA ARG A 675 29.87 30.62 21.04
C ARG A 675 30.16 30.20 19.61
N LEU A 676 29.44 29.19 19.10
CA LEU A 676 29.58 28.68 17.73
C LEU A 676 28.81 29.52 16.70
N LYS A 677 28.10 30.56 17.14
CA LYS A 677 27.27 31.45 16.30
C LYS A 677 26.28 30.66 15.43
N ILE A 678 25.68 29.63 16.01
CA ILE A 678 24.72 28.76 15.31
C ILE A 678 23.44 29.57 15.09
N LYS A 679 23.19 29.91 13.82
CA LYS A 679 21.93 30.54 13.42
C LYS A 679 20.83 29.46 13.42
N ALA A 680 19.94 29.49 14.39
CA ALA A 680 18.58 29.00 14.15
C ALA A 680 17.81 30.07 13.37
N GLY A 681 16.76 29.67 12.66
CA GLY A 681 15.88 30.60 11.97
C GLY A 681 15.09 31.49 12.94
N SER A 682 13.81 31.72 12.67
CA SER A 682 12.90 32.52 13.50
C SER A 682 12.53 31.91 14.86
N GLN A 683 13.14 30.80 15.28
CA GLN A 683 12.85 30.08 16.53
C GLN A 683 14.07 30.00 17.45
N GLN A 684 13.82 29.79 18.74
CA GLN A 684 14.85 29.55 19.76
C GLN A 684 15.71 28.33 19.34
N PRO A 685 17.04 28.48 19.20
CA PRO A 685 17.93 27.41 18.77
C PRO A 685 17.93 26.20 19.72
N THR A 686 17.89 25.00 19.15
CA THR A 686 17.62 23.74 19.84
C THR A 686 18.88 22.90 20.04
N PHE A 687 18.82 21.88 20.90
CA PHE A 687 19.89 20.88 21.01
C PHE A 687 20.18 20.20 19.66
N LEU A 688 19.13 19.88 18.89
CA LEU A 688 19.30 19.26 17.58
C LEU A 688 20.00 20.20 16.60
N ASN A 689 19.78 21.52 16.68
CA ASN A 689 20.54 22.48 15.89
C ASN A 689 22.03 22.45 16.27
N VAL A 690 22.35 22.34 17.56
CA VAL A 690 23.73 22.21 18.03
C VAL A 690 24.37 20.93 17.52
N ALA A 691 23.73 19.78 17.76
CA ALA A 691 24.24 18.49 17.27
C ALA A 691 24.43 18.51 15.75
N THR A 692 23.44 18.99 14.99
CA THR A 692 23.50 19.06 13.53
C THR A 692 24.62 19.98 13.05
N ALA A 693 24.79 21.16 13.66
CA ALA A 693 25.87 22.07 13.34
C ALA A 693 27.23 21.40 13.59
N LEU A 694 27.42 20.78 14.75
CA LEU A 694 28.66 20.10 15.11
C LEU A 694 29.01 18.95 14.13
N PHE A 695 28.05 18.05 13.86
CA PHE A 695 28.27 16.93 12.91
C PHE A 695 28.51 17.43 11.48
N ARG A 696 27.83 18.51 11.07
CA ARG A 696 28.05 19.13 9.76
C ARG A 696 29.45 19.71 9.64
N GLU A 697 29.92 20.41 10.67
CA GLU A 697 31.26 21.00 10.68
C GLU A 697 32.34 19.93 10.52
N LEU A 698 32.18 18.80 11.20
CA LEU A 698 33.11 17.67 11.07
C LEU A 698 33.06 17.02 9.68
N ARG A 699 31.86 16.85 9.11
CA ARG A 699 31.69 16.25 7.78
C ARG A 699 32.29 17.12 6.66
N LEU A 700 32.33 18.43 6.85
CA LEU A 700 32.93 19.38 5.90
C LEU A 700 34.46 19.44 5.97
N LEU A 701 35.08 18.84 6.98
CA LEU A 701 36.54 18.82 7.11
C LEU A 701 37.20 18.10 5.92
N PRO A 702 38.31 18.63 5.38
CA PRO A 702 39.10 17.93 4.36
C PRO A 702 39.56 16.54 4.82
N PRO A 703 39.75 15.57 3.91
CA PRO A 703 40.15 14.20 4.29
C PRO A 703 41.44 14.13 5.12
N TYR A 704 42.40 15.06 4.90
CA TYR A 704 43.60 15.21 5.72
C TYR A 704 43.26 15.52 7.19
N ALA A 705 42.41 16.53 7.44
CA ALA A 705 41.98 16.93 8.79
C ALA A 705 41.21 15.81 9.50
N GLN A 706 40.57 14.91 8.75
CA GLN A 706 39.92 13.72 9.31
C GLN A 706 40.91 12.60 9.72
N LYS A 707 42.15 12.62 9.21
CA LYS A 707 43.13 11.52 9.39
C LYS A 707 44.36 11.89 10.20
N THR A 708 44.78 13.16 10.18
CA THR A 708 46.03 13.61 10.82
C THR A 708 46.02 13.38 12.33
N LYS A 709 47.14 12.96 12.90
CA LYS A 709 47.33 12.76 14.33
C LYS A 709 48.40 13.68 14.92
N SER A 710 49.38 14.08 14.12
CA SER A 710 50.50 14.91 14.57
C SER A 710 50.28 16.41 14.39
N ALA A 711 49.38 16.83 13.49
CA ALA A 711 49.13 18.24 13.20
C ALA A 711 48.02 18.88 14.04
N ILE A 712 47.46 18.14 15.01
CA ILE A 712 46.38 18.57 15.90
C ILE A 712 46.67 18.16 17.35
N SER A 713 46.06 18.86 18.30
CA SER A 713 46.18 18.63 19.72
C SER A 713 45.57 17.29 20.16
N ALA A 714 45.96 16.81 21.34
CA ALA A 714 45.40 15.59 21.95
C ALA A 714 43.88 15.73 22.17
N ASP A 715 43.43 16.90 22.63
CA ASP A 715 42.01 17.22 22.79
C ASP A 715 41.28 17.14 21.45
N ALA A 716 41.83 17.71 20.36
CA ALA A 716 41.22 17.65 19.04
C ALA A 716 41.15 16.24 18.45
N LEU A 717 42.17 15.41 18.70
CA LEU A 717 42.20 14.02 18.28
C LEU A 717 41.11 13.19 18.98
N GLU A 718 40.97 13.34 20.29
CA GLU A 718 39.96 12.63 21.09
C GLU A 718 38.54 13.13 20.75
N VAL A 719 38.34 14.45 20.60
CA VAL A 719 37.05 15.01 20.18
C VAL A 719 36.64 14.49 18.81
N ARG A 720 37.54 14.51 17.81
CA ARG A 720 37.26 13.95 16.47
C ARG A 720 36.92 12.45 16.56
N SER A 721 37.67 11.69 17.36
CA SER A 721 37.44 10.26 17.54
C SER A 721 36.08 9.98 18.20
N ALA A 722 35.69 10.79 19.19
CA ALA A 722 34.39 10.73 19.84
C ALA A 722 33.25 10.97 18.84
N PHE A 723 33.37 11.95 17.93
CA PHE A 723 32.38 12.14 16.87
C PHE A 723 32.29 10.98 15.89
N HIS A 724 33.41 10.32 15.55
CA HIS A 724 33.39 9.14 14.66
C HIS A 724 32.75 7.91 15.31
N ALA A 725 32.90 7.74 16.64
CA ALA A 725 32.36 6.61 17.37
C ALA A 725 30.91 6.83 17.87
N ALA A 726 30.48 8.08 17.99
CA ALA A 726 29.21 8.41 18.61
C ALA A 726 27.99 7.97 17.78
N SER A 727 27.14 7.15 18.42
CA SER A 727 25.83 6.76 17.91
C SER A 727 24.69 7.61 18.49
N GLU A 728 24.93 8.30 19.61
CA GLU A 728 23.95 9.13 20.32
C GLU A 728 24.50 10.55 20.53
N PRO A 729 23.96 11.56 19.83
CA PRO A 729 24.42 12.95 19.94
C PRO A 729 24.29 13.56 21.33
N ASP A 730 23.29 13.17 22.12
CA ASP A 730 23.08 13.71 23.47
C ASP A 730 24.14 13.18 24.44
N VAL A 731 24.43 11.89 24.39
CA VAL A 731 25.55 11.29 25.12
C VAL A 731 26.87 11.93 24.68
N LEU A 732 27.07 12.12 23.37
CA LEU A 732 28.26 12.77 22.85
C LEU A 732 28.43 14.19 23.43
N VAL A 733 27.41 15.05 23.32
CA VAL A 733 27.52 16.47 23.70
C VAL A 733 27.52 16.67 25.22
N PHE A 734 26.74 15.91 25.98
CA PHE A 734 26.58 16.15 27.41
C PHE A 734 27.45 15.25 28.30
N GLU A 735 28.01 14.16 27.77
CA GLU A 735 28.75 13.19 28.56
C GLU A 735 30.15 12.94 27.99
N THR A 736 30.26 12.46 26.75
CA THR A 736 31.55 12.07 26.14
C THR A 736 32.47 13.26 25.88
N LEU A 737 32.00 14.33 25.22
CA LEU A 737 32.83 15.49 24.90
C LEU A 737 33.28 16.25 26.16
N PRO A 738 32.44 16.49 27.18
CA PRO A 738 32.88 17.05 28.44
C PRO A 738 33.99 16.20 29.08
N GLN A 739 33.84 14.87 29.12
CA GLN A 739 34.85 13.96 29.68
C GLN A 739 36.17 14.01 28.92
N VAL A 740 36.13 14.00 27.58
CA VAL A 740 37.30 14.14 26.71
C VAL A 740 38.04 15.45 27.00
N LEU A 741 37.31 16.53 27.21
CA LEU A 741 37.87 17.85 27.56
C LEU A 741 38.18 17.99 29.07
N GLY A 742 38.20 16.90 29.83
CA GLY A 742 38.58 16.88 31.25
C GLY A 742 37.56 17.52 32.20
N MET A 743 36.28 17.59 31.81
CA MET A 743 35.17 18.13 32.59
C MET A 743 34.18 17.04 33.01
N LYS A 744 33.36 17.33 34.02
CA LYS A 744 32.29 16.42 34.46
C LYS A 744 31.13 16.44 33.46
N PRO A 745 30.46 15.29 33.22
CA PRO A 745 29.22 15.25 32.44
C PRO A 745 28.15 16.19 32.96
N PHE A 746 27.30 16.68 32.05
CA PHE A 746 26.15 17.52 32.35
C PHE A 746 24.88 16.64 32.47
N PRO A 747 24.40 16.35 33.70
CA PRO A 747 23.25 15.48 33.89
C PRO A 747 21.96 16.12 33.37
N ALA A 748 21.00 15.28 32.96
CA ALA A 748 19.67 15.73 32.53
C ALA A 748 18.86 16.36 33.69
N ILE A 749 19.14 15.96 34.93
CA ILE A 749 18.46 16.46 36.13
C ILE A 749 19.50 17.05 37.08
N GLY A 750 19.36 18.34 37.42
CA GLY A 750 20.22 19.02 38.39
C GLY A 750 20.40 20.51 38.11
N ASN A 751 20.93 21.24 39.10
CA ASN A 751 21.25 22.66 38.97
C ASN A 751 22.43 22.84 38.01
N GLY A 752 22.24 23.65 36.96
CA GLY A 752 23.28 23.93 35.98
C GLY A 752 24.29 24.97 36.46
N ASN A 753 25.57 24.75 36.15
CA ASN A 753 26.63 25.74 36.38
C ASN A 753 26.94 26.47 35.07
N GLN A 754 26.59 27.76 35.00
CA GLN A 754 26.77 28.58 33.81
C GLN A 754 28.25 28.84 33.48
N VAL A 755 29.13 28.83 34.49
CA VAL A 755 30.57 29.00 34.30
C VAL A 755 31.18 27.77 33.62
N ASP A 756 30.81 26.57 34.07
CA ASP A 756 31.33 25.32 33.49
C ASP A 756 30.81 25.11 32.06
N ALA A 757 29.53 25.45 31.82
CA ALA A 757 28.95 25.43 30.47
C ALA A 757 29.65 26.39 29.51
N GLY A 758 30.00 27.61 29.97
CA GLY A 758 30.76 28.58 29.18
C GLY A 758 32.16 28.07 28.82
N LYS A 759 32.90 27.57 29.82
CA LYS A 759 34.23 26.96 29.61
C LYS A 759 34.19 25.78 28.64
N TYR A 760 33.18 24.93 28.75
CA TYR A 760 32.99 23.82 27.82
C TYR A 760 32.76 24.31 26.38
N ALA A 761 31.88 25.29 26.20
CA ALA A 761 31.60 25.85 24.89
C ALA A 761 32.83 26.55 24.26
N ASP A 762 33.62 27.26 25.06
CA ASP A 762 34.86 27.89 24.62
C ASP A 762 35.88 26.85 24.12
N ARG A 763 36.15 25.83 24.94
CA ARG A 763 37.15 24.80 24.62
C ARG A 763 36.73 23.93 23.43
N LEU A 764 35.44 23.61 23.31
CA LEU A 764 34.94 22.89 22.13
C LEU A 764 35.04 23.75 20.86
N ALA A 765 34.76 25.04 20.94
CA ALA A 765 34.89 25.95 19.81
C ALA A 765 36.36 26.10 19.35
N GLU A 766 37.30 26.17 20.30
CA GLU A 766 38.75 26.18 20.01
C GLU A 766 39.18 24.91 19.26
N VAL A 767 38.74 23.73 19.72
CA VAL A 767 39.03 22.46 19.05
C VAL A 767 38.44 22.40 17.64
N ILE A 768 37.21 22.87 17.44
CA ILE A 768 36.59 22.88 16.10
C ILE A 768 37.33 23.84 15.16
N LEU A 769 37.76 25.00 15.65
CA LEU A 769 38.58 25.95 14.88
C LEU A 769 39.95 25.35 14.51
N GLU A 770 40.58 24.64 15.44
CA GLU A 770 41.82 23.91 15.20
C GLU A 770 41.65 22.86 14.10
N LEU A 771 40.61 22.02 14.17
CA LEU A 771 40.31 21.02 13.15
C LEU A 771 40.07 21.62 11.76
N LYS A 772 39.40 22.78 11.69
CA LYS A 772 39.20 23.53 10.44
C LYS A 772 40.51 24.10 9.90
N GLY A 773 41.37 24.62 10.77
CA GLY A 773 42.66 25.21 10.42
C GLY A 773 43.73 24.19 10.05
N ALA A 774 43.59 22.91 10.41
CA ALA A 774 44.60 21.88 10.21
C ALA A 774 45.05 21.73 8.75
N TYR A 775 44.14 21.87 7.77
CA TYR A 775 44.51 21.77 6.37
C TYR A 775 45.23 23.02 5.86
N ASP A 776 44.87 24.21 6.34
CA ASP A 776 45.56 25.45 5.98
C ASP A 776 46.98 25.45 6.59
N ALA A 777 47.14 24.96 7.82
CA ALA A 777 48.45 24.77 8.45
C ALA A 777 49.36 23.81 7.65
N LEU A 778 48.82 22.72 7.11
CA LEU A 778 49.57 21.84 6.20
C LEU A 778 50.04 22.58 4.94
N LEU A 779 49.19 23.45 4.36
CA LEU A 779 49.57 24.22 3.18
C LEU A 779 50.66 25.24 3.50
N ASP A 780 50.60 25.89 4.66
CA ASP A 780 51.66 26.80 5.12
C ASP A 780 52.99 26.06 5.33
N ASP A 781 52.95 24.86 5.89
CA ASP A 781 54.13 23.99 6.04
C ASP A 781 54.72 23.57 4.68
N ILE A 782 53.87 23.18 3.73
CA ILE A 782 54.27 22.87 2.35
C ILE A 782 54.95 24.08 1.70
N LYS A 783 54.39 25.27 1.89
CA LYS A 783 54.94 26.53 1.36
C LYS A 783 56.31 26.82 1.95
N SER A 784 56.49 26.66 3.27
CA SER A 784 57.79 26.87 3.93
C SER A 784 58.84 25.94 3.36
N HIS A 785 58.57 24.63 3.31
CA HIS A 785 59.51 23.66 2.76
C HIS A 785 59.82 23.88 1.27
N LEU A 786 58.86 24.38 0.48
CA LEU A 786 59.08 24.74 -0.92
C LEU A 786 60.03 25.93 -1.04
N ILE A 787 59.85 26.97 -0.23
CA ILE A 787 60.73 28.16 -0.21
C ILE A 787 62.15 27.74 0.19
N ASP A 788 62.29 26.95 1.25
CA ASP A 788 63.59 26.49 1.76
C ASP A 788 64.33 25.62 0.73
N ALA A 789 63.63 24.64 0.13
CA ALA A 789 64.24 23.72 -0.83
C ALA A 789 64.71 24.40 -2.13
N THR A 790 64.03 25.47 -2.53
CA THR A 790 64.35 26.25 -3.74
C THR A 790 65.31 27.41 -3.48
N ALA A 791 65.70 27.65 -2.22
CA ALA A 791 66.60 28.71 -1.79
C ALA A 791 66.21 30.10 -2.33
N LEU A 792 64.91 30.43 -2.32
CA LEU A 792 64.46 31.79 -2.58
C LEU A 792 65.01 32.71 -1.48
N THR A 793 65.94 33.60 -1.84
CA THR A 793 66.52 34.56 -0.91
C THR A 793 65.53 35.66 -0.57
N GLY A 794 64.81 35.45 0.53
CA GLY A 794 64.01 36.41 1.26
C GLY A 794 63.74 35.83 2.64
N THR A 795 63.69 36.65 3.67
CA THR A 795 63.32 36.21 5.03
C THR A 795 62.01 35.41 4.96
N VAL A 796 62.05 34.16 5.45
CA VAL A 796 61.03 33.10 5.33
C VAL A 796 59.61 33.55 5.70
N SER A 797 59.45 34.64 6.45
CA SER A 797 58.16 35.12 6.96
C SER A 797 57.43 36.19 6.13
N GLU A 798 58.00 36.76 5.05
CA GLU A 798 57.37 37.93 4.39
C GLU A 798 56.85 37.69 2.96
N LEU A 799 57.23 36.59 2.29
CA LEU A 799 56.76 36.33 0.92
C LEU A 799 55.32 35.83 0.92
N THR A 800 54.42 36.54 0.23
CA THR A 800 53.06 36.07 -0.02
C THR A 800 53.07 34.88 -0.99
N LEU A 801 52.04 34.03 -0.97
CA LEU A 801 51.96 32.85 -1.86
C LEU A 801 52.01 33.25 -3.35
N SER A 802 51.44 34.42 -3.68
CA SER A 802 51.46 34.99 -5.03
C SER A 802 52.87 35.39 -5.48
N GLU A 803 53.67 35.97 -4.59
CA GLU A 803 55.06 36.33 -4.85
C GLU A 803 55.93 35.09 -5.01
N THR A 804 55.79 34.11 -4.11
CA THR A 804 56.46 32.80 -4.22
C THR A 804 56.18 32.15 -5.58
N ARG A 805 54.91 32.12 -6.01
CA ARG A 805 54.52 31.57 -7.32
C ARG A 805 55.16 32.31 -8.48
N LYS A 806 55.13 33.65 -8.48
CA LYS A 806 55.72 34.46 -9.57
C LYS A 806 57.23 34.25 -9.70
N LEU A 807 57.94 34.24 -8.56
CA LEU A 807 59.39 34.02 -8.54
C LEU A 807 59.76 32.62 -9.03
N LEU A 808 59.07 31.58 -8.56
CA LEU A 808 59.32 30.20 -8.98
C LEU A 808 58.89 29.93 -10.43
N ALA A 809 57.82 30.55 -10.91
CA ALA A 809 57.43 30.46 -12.31
C ALA A 809 58.49 31.08 -13.23
N GLY A 810 59.08 32.22 -12.83
CA GLY A 810 60.20 32.84 -13.55
C GLY A 810 61.46 31.93 -13.56
N GLN A 811 61.80 31.35 -12.41
CA GLN A 811 62.91 30.39 -12.32
C GLN A 811 62.65 29.11 -13.13
N ALA A 812 61.41 28.63 -13.17
CA ALA A 812 61.00 27.46 -13.95
C ALA A 812 61.08 27.72 -15.46
N ALA A 813 60.65 28.91 -15.92
CA ALA A 813 60.77 29.32 -17.32
C ALA A 813 62.23 29.34 -17.80
N ASN A 814 63.16 29.74 -16.93
CA ASN A 814 64.59 29.74 -17.25
C ASN A 814 65.19 28.34 -17.45
N LEU A 815 64.54 27.30 -16.91
CA LEU A 815 64.95 25.90 -16.97
C LEU A 815 64.26 25.10 -18.08
N ASP A 816 63.25 25.68 -18.73
CA ASP A 816 62.43 24.98 -19.71
C ASP A 816 63.25 24.58 -20.95
N GLY A 817 63.03 23.36 -21.45
CA GLY A 817 63.79 22.75 -22.54
C GLY A 817 65.20 22.22 -22.18
N GLY A 818 65.72 22.47 -20.97
CA GLY A 818 67.06 22.07 -20.53
C GLY A 818 67.15 20.85 -19.60
N ILE A 819 66.01 20.26 -19.21
CA ILE A 819 65.93 19.21 -18.18
C ILE A 819 65.65 17.84 -18.81
N LEU A 820 66.56 16.87 -18.60
CA LEU A 820 66.41 15.48 -19.03
C LEU A 820 65.77 14.58 -17.95
N GLU A 821 65.96 14.89 -16.67
CA GLU A 821 65.43 14.07 -15.58
C GLU A 821 63.90 14.20 -15.45
N PRO A 822 63.12 13.10 -15.57
CA PRO A 822 61.66 13.16 -15.61
C PRO A 822 61.02 13.78 -14.37
N ARG A 823 61.55 13.50 -13.17
CA ARG A 823 61.02 14.02 -11.89
C ARG A 823 61.21 15.53 -11.78
N LEU A 824 62.41 16.03 -12.10
CA LEU A 824 62.68 17.47 -12.12
C LEU A 824 61.85 18.18 -13.20
N LYS A 825 61.70 17.57 -14.39
CA LYS A 825 60.88 18.13 -15.47
C LYS A 825 59.40 18.27 -15.05
N ALA A 826 58.86 17.26 -14.36
CA ALA A 826 57.50 17.33 -13.83
C ALA A 826 57.35 18.43 -12.77
N PHE A 827 58.31 18.56 -11.84
CA PHE A 827 58.32 19.61 -10.83
C PHE A 827 58.41 21.02 -11.41
N VAL A 828 59.34 21.27 -12.34
CA VAL A 828 59.47 22.56 -13.03
C VAL A 828 58.22 22.89 -13.85
N GLY A 829 57.65 21.88 -14.53
CA GLY A 829 56.36 22.03 -15.19
C GLY A 829 55.23 22.40 -14.23
N ALA A 830 55.24 21.88 -12.99
CA ALA A 830 54.26 22.24 -11.97
C ALA A 830 54.42 23.69 -11.48
N LEU A 831 55.67 24.14 -11.28
CA LEU A 831 55.97 25.52 -10.88
C LEU A 831 55.50 26.55 -11.91
N ALA A 832 55.60 26.25 -13.20
CA ALA A 832 55.24 27.15 -14.31
C ALA A 832 53.73 27.14 -14.67
N ARG A 833 52.90 26.27 -14.06
CA ARG A 833 51.48 26.16 -14.42
C ARG A 833 50.69 27.42 -14.04
N PRO A 834 49.81 27.94 -14.94
CA PRO A 834 49.00 29.11 -14.68
C PRO A 834 47.75 28.74 -13.85
N LEU A 835 47.93 28.47 -12.56
CA LEU A 835 46.86 28.18 -11.60
C LEU A 835 46.72 29.31 -10.57
N GLU A 836 45.56 29.39 -9.91
CA GLU A 836 45.35 30.25 -8.74
C GLU A 836 46.26 29.82 -7.58
N ASP A 837 46.67 30.75 -6.71
CA ASP A 837 47.78 30.55 -5.76
C ASP A 837 47.63 29.28 -4.88
N ARG A 838 46.44 29.03 -4.31
CA ARG A 838 46.17 27.82 -3.51
C ARG A 838 46.19 26.54 -4.35
N ALA A 839 45.49 26.55 -5.50
CA ALA A 839 45.45 25.42 -6.43
C ALA A 839 46.83 25.11 -7.03
N TRP A 840 47.65 26.12 -7.21
CA TRP A 840 49.04 26.00 -7.64
C TRP A 840 49.88 25.29 -6.59
N LEU A 841 49.81 25.71 -5.31
CA LEU A 841 50.57 25.06 -4.24
C LEU A 841 50.15 23.59 -4.06
N GLU A 842 48.85 23.32 -4.10
CA GLU A 842 48.31 21.96 -4.08
C GLU A 842 48.82 21.12 -5.27
N ASN A 843 48.95 21.72 -6.47
CA ASN A 843 49.46 21.07 -7.66
C ASN A 843 50.96 20.73 -7.54
N VAL A 844 51.76 21.67 -7.05
CA VAL A 844 53.20 21.48 -6.82
C VAL A 844 53.42 20.35 -5.82
N ALA A 845 52.71 20.39 -4.69
CA ALA A 845 52.77 19.36 -3.67
C ALA A 845 52.33 17.99 -4.19
N MET A 846 51.27 17.93 -5.01
CA MET A 846 50.81 16.70 -5.65
C MET A 846 51.88 16.09 -6.56
N VAL A 847 52.59 16.90 -7.34
CA VAL A 847 53.62 16.42 -8.27
C VAL A 847 54.84 15.88 -7.50
N VAL A 848 55.26 16.55 -6.42
CA VAL A 848 56.35 16.10 -5.56
C VAL A 848 55.97 14.81 -4.81
N SER A 849 54.71 14.65 -4.44
CA SER A 849 54.16 13.49 -3.73
C SER A 849 53.58 12.41 -4.67
N GLU A 850 54.16 12.25 -5.86
CA GLU A 850 53.85 11.15 -6.80
C GLU A 850 52.36 11.04 -7.18
N GLY A 851 51.71 12.19 -7.38
CA GLY A 851 50.32 12.26 -7.84
C GLY A 851 49.27 12.33 -6.72
N HIS A 852 49.67 12.33 -5.45
CA HIS A 852 48.73 12.42 -4.34
C HIS A 852 48.51 13.87 -3.90
N ALA A 853 47.29 14.37 -4.01
CA ALA A 853 46.95 15.73 -3.59
C ALA A 853 47.04 15.91 -2.06
N PRO A 854 47.50 17.06 -1.54
CA PRO A 854 47.63 17.30 -0.09
C PRO A 854 46.35 17.05 0.71
N ARG A 855 45.18 17.27 0.10
CA ARG A 855 43.87 17.05 0.72
C ARG A 855 43.65 15.63 1.23
N VAL A 856 44.32 14.62 0.65
CA VAL A 856 44.15 13.20 0.98
C VAL A 856 45.34 12.60 1.74
N TRP A 857 46.32 13.42 2.12
CA TRP A 857 47.51 12.96 2.82
C TRP A 857 47.17 12.40 4.21
N ASN A 858 48.10 11.62 4.73
CA ASN A 858 48.20 11.26 6.15
C ASN A 858 49.55 11.81 6.68
N ASP A 859 49.84 11.61 7.96
CA ASP A 859 51.05 12.16 8.59
C ASP A 859 52.35 11.61 7.96
N ASP A 860 52.36 10.34 7.53
CA ASP A 860 53.52 9.74 6.85
C ASP A 860 53.79 10.40 5.48
N MET A 861 52.75 10.68 4.70
CA MET A 861 52.88 11.39 3.43
C MET A 861 53.32 12.84 3.61
N ALA A 862 52.81 13.53 4.63
CA ALA A 862 53.25 14.88 4.98
C ALA A 862 54.74 14.88 5.38
N ASN A 863 55.18 13.93 6.21
CA ASN A 863 56.59 13.82 6.60
C ASN A 863 57.51 13.45 5.43
N ARG A 864 57.05 12.62 4.47
CA ARG A 864 57.83 12.29 3.27
C ARG A 864 57.94 13.46 2.31
N PHE A 865 56.98 14.39 2.32
CA PHE A 865 57.01 15.55 1.45
C PHE A 865 58.24 16.42 1.72
N SER A 866 58.59 16.71 2.98
CA SER A 866 59.75 17.54 3.33
C SER A 866 61.08 16.98 2.81
N LEU A 867 61.26 15.66 2.86
CA LEU A 867 62.43 14.99 2.28
C LEU A 867 62.43 15.10 0.75
N ARG A 868 61.30 14.78 0.11
CA ARG A 868 61.17 14.78 -1.36
C ARG A 868 61.33 16.17 -1.96
N ILE A 869 60.75 17.20 -1.34
CA ILE A 869 60.88 18.57 -1.82
C ILE A 869 62.33 19.07 -1.67
N SER A 870 63.01 18.71 -0.56
CA SER A 870 64.42 19.03 -0.36
C SER A 870 65.32 18.37 -1.42
N GLU A 871 65.06 17.10 -1.77
CA GLU A 871 65.79 16.39 -2.83
C GLU A 871 65.58 17.04 -4.20
N VAL A 872 64.33 17.23 -4.61
CA VAL A 872 63.99 17.75 -5.95
C VAL A 872 64.38 19.24 -6.06
N GLY A 873 64.19 20.03 -5.02
CA GLY A 873 64.63 21.43 -4.94
C GLY A 873 66.16 21.54 -4.98
N GLY A 874 66.89 20.68 -4.26
CA GLY A 874 68.35 20.59 -4.35
C GLY A 874 68.83 20.23 -5.76
N THR A 875 68.17 19.29 -6.42
CA THR A 875 68.48 18.93 -7.83
C THR A 875 68.17 20.09 -8.78
N MET A 876 67.06 20.80 -8.59
CA MET A 876 66.73 22.01 -9.35
C MET A 876 67.85 23.05 -9.24
N ARG A 877 68.32 23.35 -8.03
CA ARG A 877 69.42 24.31 -7.79
C ARG A 877 70.73 23.87 -8.48
N ARG A 878 71.09 22.59 -8.39
CA ARG A 878 72.27 22.04 -9.09
C ARG A 878 72.17 22.19 -10.61
N VAL A 879 71.01 21.89 -11.19
CA VAL A 879 70.76 22.01 -12.63
C VAL A 879 70.73 23.47 -13.07
N GLN A 880 70.11 24.36 -12.29
CA GLN A 880 70.17 25.80 -12.51
C GLN A 880 71.62 26.29 -12.56
N ALA A 881 72.45 25.93 -11.57
CA ALA A 881 73.85 26.35 -11.53
C ALA A 881 74.62 25.89 -12.78
N VAL A 882 74.44 24.63 -13.23
CA VAL A 882 75.09 24.10 -14.45
C VAL A 882 74.60 24.81 -15.73
N LEU A 883 73.32 25.13 -15.81
CA LEU A 883 72.77 25.84 -16.97
C LEU A 883 73.18 27.32 -17.00
N TYR A 884 73.32 27.97 -15.84
CA TYR A 884 73.90 29.31 -15.73
C TYR A 884 75.38 29.31 -16.13
N ASP A 885 76.18 28.32 -15.71
CA ASP A 885 77.57 28.14 -16.15
C ASP A 885 77.68 28.04 -17.69
N ARG A 886 76.79 27.26 -18.32
CA ARG A 886 76.75 27.13 -19.79
C ARG A 886 76.30 28.40 -20.50
N ARG A 887 75.23 29.05 -20.02
CA ARG A 887 74.74 30.30 -20.62
C ARG A 887 75.71 31.46 -20.45
N ALA A 888 76.49 31.48 -19.35
CA ALA A 888 77.56 32.43 -19.15
C ALA A 888 78.78 32.15 -20.05
N ALA A 889 79.04 30.89 -20.41
CA ALA A 889 80.07 30.52 -21.37
C ALA A 889 79.72 30.84 -22.83
N ASP A 890 78.43 30.93 -23.18
CA ASP A 890 77.95 31.31 -24.52
C ASP A 890 77.77 32.83 -24.72
N ALA A 891 77.90 33.65 -23.67
CA ALA A 891 77.95 35.11 -23.78
C ALA A 891 79.35 35.54 -24.27
N GLU A 892 79.43 36.56 -25.14
CA GLU A 892 80.63 37.01 -25.86
C GLU A 892 81.94 37.14 -25.02
N PRO A 893 83.12 36.98 -25.65
CA PRO A 893 84.39 36.70 -24.99
C PRO A 893 85.06 37.96 -24.43
N ASP A 894 84.53 38.54 -23.37
CA ASP A 894 85.22 39.57 -22.57
C ASP A 894 85.76 38.99 -21.27
N GLY A 895 86.74 38.08 -21.35
CA GLY A 895 87.70 37.82 -20.27
C GLY A 895 87.17 37.47 -18.85
N PHE A 896 86.07 36.73 -18.74
CA PHE A 896 85.57 36.22 -17.46
C PHE A 896 85.98 34.75 -17.25
N ALA A 897 86.67 34.46 -16.14
CA ALA A 897 86.83 33.09 -15.66
C ALA A 897 85.80 32.84 -14.55
N ILE A 898 84.82 31.98 -14.83
CA ILE A 898 83.78 31.58 -13.87
C ILE A 898 84.14 30.19 -13.33
N SER A 899 84.21 30.06 -12.02
CA SER A 899 84.48 28.80 -11.32
C SER A 899 83.40 28.53 -10.29
N ARG A 900 82.87 27.31 -10.29
CA ARG A 900 81.87 26.86 -9.32
C ARG A 900 82.58 26.32 -8.08
N MET A 901 82.23 26.86 -6.91
CA MET A 901 82.66 26.34 -5.61
C MET A 901 81.48 25.68 -4.90
N THR A 902 81.67 24.42 -4.47
CA THR A 902 80.72 23.73 -3.59
C THR A 902 81.43 23.44 -2.28
N LEU A 903 80.92 24.02 -1.19
CA LEU A 903 81.35 23.78 0.18
C LEU A 903 80.35 22.84 0.85
N THR A 904 80.82 21.66 1.25
CA THR A 904 80.02 20.70 2.01
C THR A 904 80.44 20.75 3.47
N HIS A 905 79.52 21.13 4.35
CA HIS A 905 79.75 21.19 5.78
C HIS A 905 79.66 19.80 6.43
N PRO A 906 80.24 19.60 7.63
CA PRO A 906 80.18 18.32 8.35
C PRO A 906 78.75 17.85 8.68
N ASP A 907 77.77 18.76 8.70
CA ASP A 907 76.35 18.47 8.89
C ASP A 907 75.63 18.02 7.60
N GLY A 908 76.37 17.91 6.49
CA GLY A 908 75.86 17.49 5.19
C GLY A 908 75.23 18.62 4.36
N THR A 909 75.21 19.86 4.86
CA THR A 909 74.70 20.99 4.09
C THR A 909 75.70 21.40 3.00
N GLU A 910 75.19 21.56 1.77
CA GLU A 910 75.98 21.99 0.62
C GLU A 910 75.63 23.44 0.26
N ARG A 911 76.64 24.31 0.29
CA ARG A 911 76.54 25.67 -0.25
C ARG A 911 77.28 25.72 -1.58
N THR A 912 76.57 26.08 -2.63
CA THR A 912 77.14 26.22 -3.98
C THR A 912 77.11 27.69 -4.37
N GLU A 913 78.28 28.24 -4.69
CA GLU A 913 78.43 29.63 -5.08
C GLU A 913 79.22 29.73 -6.40
N LEU A 914 78.80 30.66 -7.26
CA LEU A 914 79.45 30.92 -8.54
C LEU A 914 80.42 32.08 -8.36
N LEU A 915 81.71 31.80 -8.46
CA LEU A 915 82.76 32.80 -8.34
C LEU A 915 83.19 33.24 -9.75
N SER A 916 83.00 34.51 -10.07
CA SER A 916 83.47 35.11 -11.32
C SER A 916 84.61 36.07 -11.05
N ILE A 917 85.72 35.94 -11.78
CA ILE A 917 86.82 36.91 -11.76
C ILE A 917 87.03 37.47 -13.17
N THR A 918 87.07 38.80 -13.28
CA THR A 918 87.48 39.50 -14.51
C THR A 918 88.99 39.51 -14.65
N GLU A 919 89.52 39.61 -15.87
CA GLU A 919 90.96 39.73 -16.10
C GLU A 919 91.58 40.92 -15.34
N ARG A 920 90.85 42.05 -15.24
CA ARG A 920 91.29 43.22 -14.46
C ARG A 920 91.34 42.97 -12.95
N GLN A 921 90.38 42.21 -12.40
CA GLN A 921 90.40 41.81 -10.99
C GLN A 921 91.51 40.79 -10.73
N ARG A 922 91.71 39.86 -11.66
CA ARG A 922 92.78 38.87 -11.62
C ARG A 922 94.15 39.54 -11.57
N GLU A 923 94.44 40.48 -12.47
CA GLU A 923 95.70 41.23 -12.44
C GLU A 923 95.90 42.00 -11.12
N SER A 924 94.83 42.59 -10.56
CA SER A 924 94.90 43.30 -9.27
C SER A 924 95.16 42.38 -8.08
N ILE A 925 94.61 41.15 -8.12
CA ILE A 925 94.77 40.14 -7.07
C ILE A 925 96.14 39.47 -7.20
N ASP A 926 96.56 39.11 -8.42
CA ASP A 926 97.82 38.41 -8.71
C ASP A 926 99.03 39.21 -8.21
N ALA A 927 99.00 40.55 -8.28
CA ALA A 927 100.05 41.42 -7.74
C ALA A 927 100.32 41.24 -6.23
N HIS A 928 99.30 40.84 -5.46
CA HIS A 928 99.40 40.58 -4.02
C HIS A 928 99.41 39.07 -3.70
N PHE A 929 98.76 38.27 -4.53
CA PHE A 929 98.55 36.84 -4.33
C PHE A 929 99.80 36.03 -4.70
N GLU A 930 100.52 36.38 -5.77
CA GLU A 930 101.74 35.68 -6.20
C GLU A 930 102.89 35.77 -5.16
N PRO A 931 103.20 36.94 -4.57
CA PRO A 931 104.20 37.03 -3.50
C PRO A 931 103.83 36.22 -2.25
N LEU A 932 102.56 36.25 -1.85
CA LEU A 932 102.04 35.49 -0.71
C LEU A 932 102.15 33.98 -0.95
N LEU A 933 101.81 33.53 -2.16
CA LEU A 933 101.94 32.13 -2.58
C LEU A 933 103.38 31.66 -2.63
N ALA A 934 104.32 32.51 -3.04
CA ALA A 934 105.75 32.19 -3.03
C ALA A 934 106.27 31.96 -1.60
N GLN A 935 105.95 32.86 -0.66
CA GLN A 935 106.32 32.73 0.75
C GLN A 935 105.71 31.48 1.40
N LEU A 936 104.41 31.24 1.19
CA LEU A 936 103.75 30.05 1.72
C LEU A 936 104.25 28.77 1.01
N GLY A 937 104.66 28.86 -0.25
CA GLY A 937 105.28 27.76 -0.99
C GLY A 937 106.58 27.28 -0.35
N GLU A 938 107.41 28.18 0.17
CA GLU A 938 108.62 27.84 0.93
C GLU A 938 108.28 27.18 2.27
N VAL A 939 107.27 27.68 2.99
CA VAL A 939 106.83 27.15 4.28
C VAL A 939 106.23 25.75 4.16
N TRP A 940 105.41 25.50 3.14
CA TRP A 940 104.67 24.24 2.97
C TRP A 940 105.35 23.24 2.00
N GLY A 941 106.52 23.60 1.47
CA GLY A 941 107.35 22.78 0.60
C GLY A 941 106.86 22.61 -0.84
N SER A 942 105.69 23.17 -1.19
CA SER A 942 105.25 23.29 -2.59
C SER A 942 104.17 24.36 -2.76
N ARG A 943 104.17 25.01 -3.93
CA ARG A 943 103.14 25.97 -4.34
C ARG A 943 101.73 25.36 -4.29
N THR A 944 101.58 24.11 -4.71
CA THR A 944 100.29 23.40 -4.69
C THR A 944 99.76 23.19 -3.27
N LYS A 945 100.63 22.88 -2.29
CA LYS A 945 100.23 22.76 -0.89
C LYS A 945 99.82 24.11 -0.30
N ALA A 946 100.55 25.18 -0.62
CA ALA A 946 100.22 26.53 -0.21
C ALA A 946 98.83 26.96 -0.72
N CYS A 947 98.53 26.77 -2.02
CA CYS A 947 97.19 27.03 -2.58
C CYS A 947 96.09 26.26 -1.83
N ARG A 948 96.31 24.97 -1.54
CA ARG A 948 95.31 24.14 -0.86
C ARG A 948 95.02 24.61 0.57
N MET A 949 96.05 25.00 1.32
CA MET A 949 95.86 25.49 2.70
C MET A 949 95.21 26.88 2.73
N LEU A 950 95.52 27.74 1.75
CA LEU A 950 94.83 29.02 1.55
C LEU A 950 93.35 28.82 1.24
N MET A 951 93.00 27.92 0.31
CA MET A 951 91.61 27.58 0.01
C MET A 951 90.87 27.05 1.24
N ALA A 952 91.51 26.18 2.04
CA ALA A 952 90.92 25.69 3.28
C ALA A 952 90.70 26.82 4.32
N ARG A 953 91.63 27.77 4.45
CA ARG A 953 91.51 28.91 5.36
C ARG A 953 90.44 29.91 4.93
N LEU A 954 90.33 30.17 3.63
CA LEU A 954 89.30 31.03 3.03
C LEU A 954 87.91 30.41 3.19
N ALA A 955 87.78 29.10 2.96
CA ALA A 955 86.54 28.36 3.22
C ALA A 955 86.08 28.47 4.68
N LEU A 956 87.02 28.45 5.65
CA LEU A 956 86.73 28.65 7.06
C LEU A 956 86.34 30.10 7.41
N GLU A 957 86.97 31.10 6.78
CA GLU A 957 86.66 32.52 7.02
C GLU A 957 85.27 32.90 6.48
N GLU A 958 84.90 32.35 5.33
CA GLU A 958 83.59 32.55 4.72
C GLU A 958 82.47 31.94 5.59
N THR A 959 82.73 30.81 6.26
CA THR A 959 81.82 30.27 7.27
C THR A 959 81.70 31.13 8.53
N ASP A 960 82.81 31.69 9.03
CA ASP A 960 82.81 32.50 10.26
C ASP A 960 82.12 33.87 10.07
N THR A 961 82.26 34.49 8.90
CA THR A 961 81.56 35.74 8.56
C THR A 961 80.05 35.52 8.35
N SER A 962 79.63 34.36 7.84
CA SER A 962 78.21 33.99 7.76
C SER A 962 77.60 33.66 9.14
N SER A 963 78.40 33.14 10.07
CA SER A 963 78.03 32.86 11.47
C SER A 963 77.84 34.16 12.29
N ALA A 964 78.72 35.15 12.10
CA ALA A 964 78.64 36.43 12.80
C ALA A 964 77.37 37.25 12.49
N LEU A 965 76.79 37.10 11.29
CA LEU A 965 75.52 37.75 10.91
C LEU A 965 74.27 37.04 11.49
N HIS A 966 74.39 35.80 11.96
CA HIS A 966 73.28 35.03 12.56
C HIS A 966 73.35 34.95 14.11
N GLY A 967 74.40 35.52 14.71
CA GLY A 967 74.70 35.40 16.14
C GLY A 967 73.96 36.34 17.10
N GLU A 968 73.19 37.34 16.63
CA GLU A 968 72.53 38.31 17.53
C GLU A 968 71.15 37.90 18.07
N HIS A 969 70.60 36.75 17.69
CA HIS A 969 69.24 36.34 18.11
C HIS A 969 69.13 34.94 18.74
N ARG A 970 70.06 34.58 19.63
CA ARG A 970 69.82 33.50 20.60
C ARG A 970 70.33 33.87 22.00
N LYS A 971 69.50 34.61 22.74
CA LYS A 971 69.48 34.55 24.21
C LYS A 971 68.32 33.65 24.64
N ASP A 972 68.68 32.69 25.49
CA ASP A 972 67.89 31.98 26.49
C ASP A 972 66.51 31.44 26.11
N ILE A 973 66.32 30.12 26.24
CA ILE A 973 65.36 29.55 27.21
C ILE A 973 65.71 28.08 27.43
N HIS A 974 66.08 27.81 28.68
CA HIS A 974 66.23 26.51 29.32
C HIS A 974 64.88 25.79 29.47
N HIS A 975 64.95 24.46 29.55
CA HIS A 975 63.88 23.53 29.89
C HIS A 975 62.91 24.00 30.97
N GLY A 976 61.62 23.81 30.67
CA GLY A 976 60.47 23.76 31.56
C GLY A 976 59.31 23.15 30.80
#